data_AF-A0A7S4SAA9-F1
#
_entry.id   AF-A0A7S4SAA9-F1
#
_cell.length_a   1.000
_cell.length_b   1.000
_cell.length_c   1.000
_cell.angle_alpha   90.00
_cell.angle_beta   90.00
_cell.angle_gamma   90.00
#
_symmetry.space_group_name_H-M   'P 1'
#
loop_
_entity.id
_entity.type
_entity.pdbx_description
1 polymer ?
#
loop_
_entity_poly.entity_id
_entity_poly.type
_entity_poly.pdbx_seq_one_letter_code
_entity_poly.pdbx_strand_id
1 'polypeptide(L)'
;PLADVMLIVVGAGAEAEELRRRRLAAGGHLCMLQTDHLPTGAVVSNKYFWRPPFAKGNYVEQTGIQRLNTAAQAGPKDQSNLPESCLPQSWNLGTTGPDMHVLRPDEEYVLILDESGGRVGVYVEDVEGTLVWGLSGKVVFAGEAMASLGGACDTVEKARAEDVSVKSEEAKAYVTIRPLWTAVWSLIYVVTLVPLFLLGAEFEPRLNGSSLPFWRMWLGLLAFQFSIGGIENGITGALTGVHLPRHLSYMAGLLATAITTPWYIFSVDIGGTRYNKATFLTCVVLTTCITPATAAVQLLAPYFSGQVRRSIRAGRWAWKRQALWALWILPASLGSWIVLYMVAVGFAFAVPKYPAAANLLLPLVTGVVENAFVAITGKVYGLTLNSPGRGDAVVRGDQRLVMLMPIAWSHAFAEAQKLCSLLSAGVREGGSGWTTSLAVGFVSSLLSRSEVLRKYQARLLPRCVVRKLVPGVVRVLHSRVKFSLGYPRFVVPVCIAVSRLVRGEKKPLFNDTAMWIVLMSVVVEICEDVVMARKWLPTNTWALEFEPFYKQMRADSAMQVLHFDCRGVATSCNRDLRNLRYADFWTTGGWMAPMVLFPLCLLQLLLGFGFLSNVCPSPMEIDQLFANALIWTSPLSCG
;
A
#
# COMPACT_ATOMS: atom_id res chain seq x y z
N PRO A 1 -10.59 9.77 -28.35
CA PRO A 1 -9.30 9.94 -27.62
C PRO A 1 -9.01 8.75 -26.72
N LEU A 2 -7.94 8.00 -27.01
CA LEU A 2 -7.42 7.00 -26.06
C LEU A 2 -7.11 7.72 -24.76
N ALA A 3 -7.66 7.21 -23.66
CA ALA A 3 -7.31 7.71 -22.35
C ALA A 3 -5.77 7.66 -22.23
N ASP A 4 -5.18 8.71 -21.66
CA ASP A 4 -3.74 8.91 -21.41
C ASP A 4 -3.19 7.87 -20.41
N VAL A 5 -3.31 6.59 -20.77
CA VAL A 5 -3.11 5.45 -19.86
C VAL A 5 -1.66 5.05 -19.85
N MET A 6 -0.97 5.06 -21.00
CA MET A 6 0.41 4.57 -21.11
C MET A 6 1.24 5.48 -22.02
N LEU A 7 2.42 5.88 -21.56
CA LEU A 7 3.47 6.41 -22.43
C LEU A 7 4.31 5.23 -22.90
N ILE A 8 4.56 5.11 -24.20
CA ILE A 8 5.42 4.09 -24.80
C ILE A 8 6.64 4.81 -25.34
N VAL A 9 7.78 4.65 -24.68
CA VAL A 9 9.04 5.22 -25.15
C VAL A 9 9.75 4.16 -25.97
N VAL A 10 10.00 4.46 -27.25
CA VAL A 10 10.72 3.57 -28.17
C VAL A 10 12.10 4.16 -28.42
N GLY A 11 13.13 3.42 -28.02
CA GLY A 11 14.51 3.88 -28.11
C GLY A 11 15.33 3.63 -26.85
N ALA A 12 16.54 4.17 -26.85
CA ALA A 12 17.52 4.03 -25.77
C ALA A 12 18.24 5.36 -25.50
N GLY A 13 19.14 5.38 -24.51
CA GLY A 13 19.97 6.55 -24.20
C GLY A 13 19.42 7.47 -23.12
N ALA A 14 20.07 8.63 -22.96
CA ALA A 14 19.78 9.59 -21.89
C ALA A 14 18.41 10.27 -22.04
N GLU A 15 17.96 10.44 -23.27
CA GLU A 15 16.67 11.02 -23.63
C GLU A 15 15.52 10.12 -23.19
N ALA A 16 15.63 8.83 -23.49
CA ALA A 16 14.66 7.81 -23.10
C ALA A 16 14.58 7.71 -21.56
N GLU A 17 15.73 7.72 -20.89
CA GLU A 17 15.82 7.73 -19.43
C GLU A 17 15.22 9.00 -18.79
N GLU A 18 15.41 10.16 -19.42
CA GLU A 18 14.80 11.41 -18.94
C GLU A 18 13.28 11.39 -19.07
N LEU A 19 12.74 10.93 -20.22
CA LEU A 19 11.29 10.71 -20.38
C LEU A 19 10.77 9.74 -19.33
N ARG A 20 11.53 8.66 -19.07
CA ARG A 20 11.21 7.64 -18.07
C ARG A 20 11.08 8.25 -16.68
N ARG A 21 12.11 8.96 -16.24
CA ARG A 21 12.16 9.65 -14.95
C ARG A 21 11.01 10.64 -14.79
N ARG A 22 10.74 11.46 -15.81
CA ARG A 22 9.67 12.47 -15.77
C ARG A 22 8.27 11.84 -15.76
N ARG A 23 8.01 10.79 -16.54
CA ARG A 23 6.71 10.09 -16.55
C ARG A 23 6.43 9.40 -15.22
N LEU A 24 7.44 8.74 -14.63
CA LEU A 24 7.31 8.11 -13.30
C LEU A 24 7.07 9.16 -12.21
N ALA A 25 7.75 10.31 -12.27
CA ALA A 25 7.51 11.42 -11.35
C ALA A 25 6.10 12.03 -11.49
N ALA A 26 5.56 12.08 -12.71
CA ALA A 26 4.17 12.47 -12.97
C ALA A 26 3.15 11.41 -12.52
N GLY A 27 3.62 10.22 -12.17
CA GLY A 27 2.83 9.12 -11.64
C GLY A 27 2.15 8.25 -12.71
N GLY A 28 2.58 8.35 -13.98
CA GLY A 28 1.95 7.66 -15.10
C GLY A 28 2.51 6.26 -15.36
N HIS A 29 1.78 5.45 -16.11
CA HIS A 29 2.32 4.21 -16.66
C HIS A 29 3.28 4.49 -17.82
N LEU A 30 4.26 3.62 -17.93
CA LEU A 30 5.32 3.72 -18.91
C LEU A 30 5.75 2.33 -19.38
N CYS A 31 5.78 2.14 -20.69
CA CYS A 31 6.47 1.04 -21.33
C CYS A 31 7.71 1.60 -22.03
N MET A 32 8.86 0.97 -21.82
CA MET A 32 10.10 1.26 -22.53
C MET A 32 10.33 0.10 -23.51
N LEU A 33 10.26 0.39 -24.81
CA LEU A 33 10.69 -0.54 -25.85
C LEU A 33 12.12 -0.17 -26.23
N GLN A 34 13.09 -0.88 -25.64
CA GLN A 34 14.50 -0.60 -25.85
C GLN A 34 14.95 -1.23 -27.17
N THR A 35 15.20 -0.37 -28.15
CA THR A 35 15.63 -0.75 -29.50
C THR A 35 16.34 0.43 -30.16
N ASP A 36 17.38 0.15 -30.93
CA ASP A 36 18.02 1.13 -31.82
C ASP A 36 17.52 0.98 -33.26
N HIS A 37 16.65 0.01 -33.51
CA HIS A 37 16.07 -0.24 -34.82
C HIS A 37 14.90 0.69 -35.06
N LEU A 38 14.94 1.40 -36.19
CA LEU A 38 13.80 2.11 -36.74
C LEU A 38 12.65 1.12 -37.01
N PRO A 39 11.39 1.56 -36.93
CA PRO A 39 10.26 0.68 -37.22
C PRO A 39 10.39 0.16 -38.65
N THR A 40 10.45 -1.17 -38.80
CA THR A 40 10.55 -1.84 -40.09
C THR A 40 9.16 -1.90 -40.72
N GLY A 41 8.97 -1.17 -41.83
CA GLY A 41 7.78 -1.27 -42.66
C GLY A 41 6.85 -0.05 -42.63
N ALA A 42 6.06 0.05 -43.70
CA ALA A 42 4.96 0.98 -43.79
C ALA A 42 3.80 0.52 -42.88
N VAL A 43 2.98 1.48 -42.44
CA VAL A 43 1.81 1.27 -41.57
C VAL A 43 0.94 0.13 -42.10
N VAL A 44 0.92 -0.99 -41.37
CA VAL A 44 0.27 -2.22 -41.83
C VAL A 44 -1.26 -2.10 -41.67
N SER A 45 -1.99 -2.23 -42.79
CA SER A 45 -3.43 -2.44 -42.84
C SER A 45 -3.71 -3.93 -43.13
N ASN A 46 -4.60 -4.52 -42.33
CA ASN A 46 -5.25 -5.83 -42.49
C ASN A 46 -4.42 -7.10 -42.27
N LYS A 47 -4.47 -7.65 -41.06
CA LYS A 47 -5.32 -8.80 -40.64
C LYS A 47 -5.03 -9.04 -39.16
N TYR A 48 -6.04 -9.43 -38.39
CA TYR A 48 -6.02 -9.56 -36.91
C TYR A 48 -6.22 -8.23 -36.16
N PHE A 49 -7.48 -7.81 -36.11
CA PHE A 49 -7.93 -6.59 -35.44
C PHE A 49 -7.73 -6.68 -33.92
N TRP A 50 -6.66 -6.07 -33.39
CA TRP A 50 -6.69 -5.55 -32.03
C TRP A 50 -7.37 -4.18 -32.06
N ARG A 51 -8.69 -4.14 -31.82
CA ARG A 51 -9.33 -2.89 -31.40
C ARG A 51 -8.93 -2.67 -29.94
N PRO A 52 -8.26 -1.55 -29.59
CA PRO A 52 -8.16 -1.19 -28.19
C PRO A 52 -9.59 -1.19 -27.63
N PRO A 53 -9.89 -1.90 -26.53
CA PRO A 53 -11.27 -2.04 -26.02
C PRO A 53 -11.94 -0.69 -25.64
N PHE A 54 -11.19 0.41 -25.72
CA PHE A 54 -11.57 1.77 -25.38
C PHE A 54 -11.76 2.69 -26.60
N ALA A 55 -11.60 2.15 -27.81
CA ALA A 55 -11.62 2.87 -29.07
C ALA A 55 -13.07 3.20 -29.52
N LYS A 56 -13.61 4.34 -29.09
CA LYS A 56 -14.81 4.95 -29.69
C LYS A 56 -14.39 5.88 -30.83
N GLY A 57 -14.49 5.37 -32.06
CA GLY A 57 -14.19 6.11 -33.28
C GLY A 57 -14.12 5.14 -34.46
N ASN A 58 -14.22 5.68 -35.67
CA ASN A 58 -13.68 4.96 -36.81
C ASN A 58 -12.14 4.95 -36.68
N TYR A 59 -11.49 4.13 -37.49
CA TYR A 59 -10.04 4.18 -37.66
C TYR A 59 -9.82 4.08 -39.16
N VAL A 60 -9.47 5.21 -39.76
CA VAL A 60 -9.24 5.30 -41.20
C VAL A 60 -7.97 4.52 -41.53
N GLU A 61 -8.12 3.47 -42.33
CA GLU A 61 -7.02 2.72 -42.92
C GLU A 61 -6.29 3.60 -43.95
N GLN A 62 -4.98 3.72 -43.84
CA GLN A 62 -4.14 4.22 -44.93
C GLN A 62 -3.17 3.14 -45.40
N THR A 63 -3.04 3.04 -46.72
CA THR A 63 -2.43 1.94 -47.47
C THR A 63 -1.04 2.27 -48.02
N GLY A 64 -0.17 1.26 -48.03
CA GLY A 64 1.07 1.22 -48.83
C GLY A 64 2.02 0.14 -48.31
N ILE A 65 2.49 -0.78 -49.16
CA ILE A 65 3.45 -1.85 -48.80
C ILE A 65 4.77 -1.62 -49.53
N GLN A 66 5.87 -1.59 -48.79
CA GLN A 66 7.18 -2.04 -49.29
C GLN A 66 7.98 -2.66 -48.13
N ARG A 67 8.39 -3.93 -48.30
CA ARG A 67 9.28 -4.64 -47.37
C ARG A 67 10.72 -4.28 -47.69
N LEU A 68 11.49 -3.86 -46.69
CA LEU A 68 12.94 -3.75 -46.77
C LEU A 68 13.55 -4.84 -45.89
N ASN A 69 14.15 -5.84 -46.54
CA ASN A 69 15.08 -6.75 -45.91
C ASN A 69 16.33 -5.95 -45.50
N THR A 70 16.60 -5.87 -44.21
CA THR A 70 17.96 -5.61 -43.73
C THR A 70 18.32 -6.59 -42.64
N ALA A 71 18.88 -7.72 -43.07
CA ALA A 71 19.88 -8.42 -42.28
C ALA A 71 21.09 -7.47 -42.13
N ALA A 72 21.23 -6.86 -40.95
CA ALA A 72 22.47 -6.25 -40.53
C ALA A 72 22.65 -6.51 -39.03
N GLN A 73 23.41 -7.57 -38.74
CA GLN A 73 23.97 -7.87 -37.45
C GLN A 73 24.81 -6.68 -36.97
N ALA A 74 24.29 -5.93 -36.01
CA ALA A 74 25.08 -5.11 -35.10
C ALA A 74 24.44 -5.21 -33.72
N GLY A 75 24.53 -6.40 -33.12
CA GLY A 75 24.26 -6.51 -31.69
C GLY A 75 25.26 -5.63 -30.92
N PRO A 76 24.82 -4.79 -29.98
CA PRO A 76 25.75 -4.07 -29.13
C PRO A 76 26.57 -5.11 -28.34
N LYS A 77 27.88 -5.13 -28.57
CA LYS A 77 28.86 -6.00 -27.87
C LYS A 77 29.00 -5.73 -26.37
N ASP A 78 28.17 -4.85 -25.80
CA ASP A 78 28.32 -4.34 -24.45
C ASP A 78 27.07 -4.57 -23.58
N GLN A 79 26.43 -5.73 -23.72
CA GLN A 79 25.39 -6.17 -22.78
C GLN A 79 25.91 -6.32 -21.34
N SER A 80 27.24 -6.37 -21.13
CA SER A 80 27.89 -6.38 -19.82
C SER A 80 27.81 -5.05 -19.04
N ASN A 81 27.48 -3.94 -19.72
CA ASN A 81 27.34 -2.62 -19.11
C ASN A 81 25.88 -2.15 -19.00
N LEU A 82 24.91 -2.97 -19.40
CA LEU A 82 23.52 -2.72 -19.05
C LEU A 82 23.43 -2.78 -17.52
N PRO A 83 22.99 -1.71 -16.83
CA PRO A 83 22.87 -1.73 -15.38
C PRO A 83 22.04 -2.96 -14.99
N GLU A 84 22.47 -3.69 -13.95
CA GLU A 84 21.85 -4.93 -13.44
C GLU A 84 20.32 -4.87 -13.23
N SER A 85 19.71 -3.69 -13.35
CA SER A 85 18.28 -3.47 -13.53
C SER A 85 17.65 -4.06 -14.81
N CYS A 86 18.44 -4.51 -15.80
CA CYS A 86 17.95 -4.98 -17.11
C CYS A 86 17.81 -6.50 -17.25
N LEU A 87 18.28 -7.30 -16.29
CA LEU A 87 17.99 -8.74 -16.26
C LEU A 87 16.53 -8.96 -15.84
N PRO A 88 15.85 -10.04 -16.29
CA PRO A 88 14.54 -10.42 -15.76
C PRO A 88 14.68 -10.64 -14.26
N GLN A 89 14.37 -9.61 -13.48
CA GLN A 89 14.57 -9.57 -12.03
C GLN A 89 13.73 -10.67 -11.40
N SER A 90 14.37 -11.83 -11.23
CA SER A 90 13.82 -13.08 -10.69
C SER A 90 13.37 -12.94 -9.22
N TRP A 91 13.60 -11.78 -8.62
CA TRP A 91 13.26 -11.42 -7.25
C TRP A 91 12.05 -10.49 -7.11
N ASN A 92 11.51 -9.97 -8.21
CA ASN A 92 10.41 -9.03 -8.14
C ASN A 92 9.06 -9.74 -8.05
N LEU A 93 8.49 -9.79 -6.85
CA LEU A 93 7.13 -10.26 -6.60
C LEU A 93 6.06 -9.44 -7.38
N GLY A 94 6.43 -8.26 -7.90
CA GLY A 94 5.88 -7.60 -9.08
C GLY A 94 6.88 -6.55 -9.59
N THR A 95 6.94 -6.29 -10.91
CA THR A 95 7.85 -5.29 -11.52
C THR A 95 7.45 -3.88 -11.10
N THR A 96 8.20 -3.30 -10.17
CA THR A 96 8.10 -1.88 -9.82
C THR A 96 8.95 -1.07 -10.79
N GLY A 97 8.39 0.01 -11.31
CA GLY A 97 9.03 0.78 -12.39
C GLY A 97 8.56 0.35 -13.79
N PRO A 98 9.13 0.97 -14.84
CA PRO A 98 8.64 0.88 -16.21
C PRO A 98 8.70 -0.55 -16.74
N ASP A 99 7.73 -0.91 -17.56
CA ASP A 99 7.77 -2.17 -18.30
C ASP A 99 8.83 -2.05 -19.39
N MET A 100 10.01 -2.61 -19.13
CA MET A 100 11.10 -2.62 -20.10
C MET A 100 10.99 -3.88 -20.96
N HIS A 101 10.87 -3.67 -22.27
CA HIS A 101 10.80 -4.70 -23.28
C HIS A 101 12.00 -4.53 -24.22
N VAL A 102 12.86 -5.54 -24.29
CA VAL A 102 13.92 -5.65 -25.29
C VAL A 102 13.39 -6.58 -26.37
N LEU A 103 13.40 -6.13 -27.63
CA LEU A 103 13.01 -6.97 -28.76
C LEU A 103 14.02 -8.10 -28.94
N ARG A 104 13.53 -9.30 -29.16
CA ARG A 104 14.38 -10.41 -29.60
C ARG A 104 14.87 -10.16 -31.03
N PRO A 105 15.97 -10.81 -31.46
CA PRO A 105 16.48 -10.67 -32.83
C PRO A 105 15.47 -11.08 -33.90
N ASP A 106 14.49 -11.91 -33.55
CA ASP A 106 13.40 -12.39 -34.40
C ASP A 106 12.06 -11.67 -34.15
N GLU A 107 12.07 -10.56 -33.40
CA GLU A 107 10.90 -9.74 -33.12
C GLU A 107 11.00 -8.37 -33.80
N GLU A 108 9.93 -7.94 -34.44
CA GLU A 108 9.78 -6.61 -35.02
C GLU A 108 8.61 -5.88 -34.37
N TYR A 109 8.69 -4.55 -34.27
CA TYR A 109 7.62 -3.74 -33.71
C TYR A 109 6.97 -2.87 -34.78
N VAL A 110 5.66 -2.74 -34.69
CA VAL A 110 4.84 -1.95 -35.60
C VAL A 110 4.07 -0.90 -34.84
N LEU A 111 4.00 0.29 -35.41
CA LEU A 111 3.27 1.43 -34.83
C LEU A 111 1.78 1.39 -35.20
N ILE A 112 0.96 1.76 -34.23
CA ILE A 112 -0.47 2.02 -34.43
C ILE A 112 -0.64 3.53 -34.53
N LEU A 113 -1.22 4.00 -35.64
CA LEU A 113 -1.55 5.40 -35.87
C LEU A 113 -3.07 5.63 -35.77
N ASP A 114 -3.48 6.82 -35.36
CA ASP A 114 -4.89 7.23 -35.36
C ASP A 114 -5.33 7.96 -36.64
N GLU A 115 -6.60 8.38 -36.68
CA GLU A 115 -7.25 9.15 -37.77
C GLU A 115 -6.60 10.53 -38.05
N SER A 116 -5.54 10.90 -37.33
CA SER A 116 -4.76 12.13 -37.51
C SER A 116 -3.26 11.88 -37.73
N GLY A 117 -2.84 10.63 -37.84
CA GLY A 117 -1.42 10.24 -37.90
C GLY A 117 -0.71 10.26 -36.53
N GLY A 118 -1.46 10.47 -35.44
CA GLY A 118 -0.95 10.40 -34.08
C GLY A 118 -0.55 8.97 -33.70
N ARG A 119 0.59 8.82 -33.04
CA ARG A 119 1.12 7.50 -32.64
C ARG A 119 0.45 7.04 -31.34
N VAL A 120 -0.40 6.03 -31.43
CA VAL A 120 -1.35 5.64 -30.38
C VAL A 120 -1.18 4.20 -29.85
N GLY A 121 -0.16 3.49 -30.32
CA GLY A 121 0.21 2.20 -29.76
C GLY A 121 1.36 1.55 -30.51
N VAL A 122 1.79 0.41 -29.98
CA VAL A 122 2.79 -0.48 -30.57
C VAL A 122 2.30 -1.91 -30.46
N TYR A 123 2.56 -2.72 -31.47
CA TYR A 123 2.52 -4.17 -31.33
C TYR A 123 3.82 -4.78 -31.81
N VAL A 124 4.13 -5.98 -31.32
CA VAL A 124 5.35 -6.72 -31.63
C VAL A 124 4.96 -8.05 -32.25
N GLU A 125 5.51 -8.32 -33.42
CA GLU A 125 5.35 -9.58 -34.17
C GLU A 125 6.68 -10.31 -34.21
N ASP A 126 6.64 -11.63 -34.37
CA ASP A 126 7.82 -12.40 -34.74
C ASP A 126 8.08 -12.34 -36.25
N VAL A 127 9.20 -12.91 -36.70
CA VAL A 127 9.56 -13.03 -38.13
C VAL A 127 8.52 -13.73 -39.01
N GLU A 128 7.61 -14.50 -38.41
CA GLU A 128 6.51 -15.17 -39.12
C GLU A 128 5.26 -14.28 -39.25
N GLY A 129 5.29 -13.06 -38.68
CA GLY A 129 4.16 -12.16 -38.60
C GLY A 129 3.15 -12.56 -37.52
N THR A 130 3.53 -13.42 -36.57
CA THR A 130 2.66 -13.79 -35.46
C THR A 130 2.76 -12.73 -34.37
N LEU A 131 1.62 -12.15 -34.01
CA LEU A 131 1.54 -11.19 -32.92
C LEU A 131 1.98 -11.81 -31.59
N VAL A 132 3.06 -11.27 -31.03
CA VAL A 132 3.64 -11.62 -29.73
C VAL A 132 2.93 -10.86 -28.62
N TRP A 133 2.84 -9.53 -28.73
CA TRP A 133 2.13 -8.67 -27.79
C TRP A 133 1.78 -7.30 -28.38
N GLY A 134 0.85 -6.57 -27.77
CA GLY A 134 0.50 -5.20 -28.19
C GLY A 134 0.03 -4.33 -27.04
N LEU A 135 0.30 -3.02 -27.14
CA LEU A 135 0.01 -2.00 -26.15
C LEU A 135 -0.53 -0.73 -26.83
N SER A 136 -1.65 -0.19 -26.32
CA SER A 136 -2.07 1.17 -26.67
C SER A 136 -1.45 2.18 -25.71
N GLY A 137 -1.02 3.31 -26.26
CA GLY A 137 -0.45 4.41 -25.50
C GLY A 137 0.13 5.45 -26.44
N LYS A 138 0.43 6.64 -25.90
CA LYS A 138 1.16 7.66 -26.67
C LYS A 138 2.58 7.14 -26.92
N VAL A 139 2.98 7.03 -28.19
CA VAL A 139 4.33 6.57 -28.55
C VAL A 139 5.27 7.75 -28.76
N VAL A 140 6.39 7.78 -28.05
CA VAL A 140 7.45 8.78 -28.18
C VAL A 140 8.74 8.08 -28.53
N PHE A 141 9.40 8.54 -29.59
CA PHE A 141 10.72 8.08 -29.96
C PHE A 141 11.78 8.87 -29.20
N ALA A 142 12.82 8.21 -28.70
CA ALA A 142 13.88 8.86 -27.95
C ALA A 142 15.26 8.23 -28.23
N GLY A 143 16.28 9.07 -28.33
CA GLY A 143 17.66 8.65 -28.58
C GLY A 143 18.15 8.94 -30.00
N GLU A 144 19.47 8.93 -30.17
CA GLU A 144 20.16 9.34 -31.40
C GLU A 144 19.77 8.47 -32.61
N ALA A 145 19.66 7.16 -32.43
CA ALA A 145 19.23 6.23 -33.49
C ALA A 145 17.82 6.54 -34.03
N MET A 146 17.00 7.22 -33.23
CA MET A 146 15.64 7.61 -33.59
C MET A 146 15.55 9.03 -34.15
N ALA A 147 16.65 9.79 -34.19
CA ALA A 147 16.64 11.20 -34.60
C ALA A 147 16.13 11.43 -36.03
N SER A 148 16.28 10.42 -36.90
CA SER A 148 15.74 10.46 -38.27
C SER A 148 14.22 10.39 -38.34
N LEU A 149 13.55 9.93 -37.28
CA LEU A 149 12.09 9.90 -37.19
C LEU A 149 11.62 11.30 -36.78
N GLY A 150 10.97 12.01 -37.69
CA GLY A 150 10.38 13.32 -37.40
C GLY A 150 9.58 13.32 -36.09
N GLY A 151 9.88 14.26 -35.19
CA GLY A 151 9.27 14.34 -33.86
C GLY A 151 9.84 13.38 -32.81
N ALA A 152 11.03 12.79 -33.03
CA ALA A 152 11.78 12.10 -31.99
C ALA A 152 12.47 13.08 -31.02
N CYS A 153 12.65 12.63 -29.78
CA CYS A 153 13.49 13.29 -28.78
C CYS A 153 14.95 12.84 -28.98
N ASP A 154 15.67 13.57 -29.83
CA ASP A 154 17.09 13.38 -30.16
C ASP A 154 18.03 14.14 -29.21
N THR A 155 17.50 15.01 -28.34
CA THR A 155 18.26 15.66 -27.27
C THR A 155 17.49 15.64 -25.94
N VAL A 156 18.22 15.75 -24.83
CA VAL A 156 17.65 15.80 -23.48
C VAL A 156 16.73 17.01 -23.31
N GLU A 157 17.01 18.13 -23.97
CA GLU A 157 16.14 19.32 -23.95
C GLU A 157 14.78 19.05 -24.60
N LYS A 158 14.75 18.35 -25.75
CA LYS A 158 13.48 17.95 -26.38
C LYS A 158 12.73 16.95 -25.51
N ALA A 159 13.44 15.97 -24.93
CA ALA A 159 12.87 15.03 -23.96
C ALA A 159 12.28 15.75 -22.71
N ARG A 160 12.91 16.86 -22.27
CA ARG A 160 12.40 17.72 -21.19
C ARG A 160 11.20 18.58 -21.61
N ALA A 161 11.11 18.96 -22.88
CA ALA A 161 9.98 19.71 -23.42
C ALA A 161 8.74 18.82 -23.65
N GLU A 162 8.93 17.52 -23.84
CA GLU A 162 7.84 16.58 -24.12
C GLU A 162 6.78 16.55 -23.00
N ASP A 163 5.50 16.55 -23.37
CA ASP A 163 4.39 16.42 -22.43
C ASP A 163 4.23 14.95 -21.99
N VAL A 164 4.80 14.64 -20.83
CA VAL A 164 4.67 13.35 -20.14
C VAL A 164 3.69 13.41 -18.96
N SER A 165 2.96 14.52 -18.81
CA SER A 165 2.01 14.70 -17.71
C SER A 165 0.87 13.68 -17.79
N VAL A 166 0.35 13.27 -16.63
CA VAL A 166 -0.82 12.39 -16.56
C VAL A 166 -2.05 13.27 -16.43
N LYS A 167 -2.86 13.36 -17.49
CA LYS A 167 -4.02 14.26 -17.53
C LYS A 167 -5.20 13.76 -16.72
N SER A 168 -5.29 12.45 -16.51
CA SER A 168 -6.35 11.81 -15.71
C SER A 168 -5.76 11.15 -14.46
N GLU A 169 -6.24 11.54 -13.28
CA GLU A 169 -5.85 10.91 -12.01
C GLU A 169 -6.17 9.41 -11.97
N GLU A 170 -7.24 9.00 -12.67
CA GLU A 170 -7.62 7.60 -12.80
C GLU A 170 -6.60 6.79 -13.62
N ALA A 171 -5.78 7.45 -14.44
CA ALA A 171 -4.74 6.84 -15.26
C ALA A 171 -3.36 6.78 -14.59
N LYS A 172 -3.18 7.36 -13.39
CA LYS A 172 -1.93 7.17 -12.65
C LYS A 172 -1.74 5.68 -12.32
N ALA A 173 -0.49 5.27 -12.11
CA ALA A 173 -0.21 3.90 -11.69
C ALA A 173 -0.57 3.66 -10.22
N TYR A 174 -0.86 2.40 -9.86
CA TYR A 174 -1.09 2.06 -8.45
C TYR A 174 0.18 2.25 -7.62
N VAL A 175 0.01 2.39 -6.31
CA VAL A 175 1.12 2.62 -5.38
C VAL A 175 1.37 1.37 -4.54
N THR A 176 2.61 1.19 -4.09
CA THR A 176 3.04 0.23 -3.07
C THR A 176 4.05 0.90 -2.12
N ILE A 177 4.49 0.20 -1.08
CA ILE A 177 5.42 0.71 -0.07
C ILE A 177 6.81 0.10 -0.28
N ARG A 178 7.85 0.94 -0.26
CA ARG A 178 9.25 0.46 -0.32
C ARG A 178 9.61 -0.21 1.00
N PRO A 179 10.07 -1.48 0.98
CA PRO A 179 10.54 -2.16 2.19
C PRO A 179 11.66 -1.38 2.91
N LEU A 180 12.56 -0.75 2.15
CA LEU A 180 13.64 0.07 2.71
C LEU A 180 13.12 1.24 3.55
N TRP A 181 12.07 1.94 3.08
CA TRP A 181 11.45 3.01 3.85
C TRP A 181 10.78 2.49 5.10
N THR A 182 10.15 1.31 5.04
CA THR A 182 9.59 0.68 6.23
C THR A 182 10.66 0.31 7.26
N ALA A 183 11.81 -0.19 6.82
CA ALA A 183 12.93 -0.51 7.71
C ALA A 183 13.51 0.75 8.37
N VAL A 184 13.75 1.81 7.59
CA VAL A 184 14.28 3.09 8.12
C VAL A 184 13.30 3.72 9.11
N TRP A 185 12.02 3.76 8.79
CA TRP A 185 11.02 4.31 9.72
C TRP A 185 10.85 3.44 10.97
N SER A 186 10.95 2.12 10.86
CA SER A 186 10.96 1.24 12.05
C SER A 186 12.08 1.63 13.01
N LEU A 187 13.29 1.90 12.50
CA LEU A 187 14.41 2.39 13.32
C LEU A 187 14.13 3.76 13.93
N ILE A 188 13.61 4.71 13.16
CA ILE A 188 13.23 6.04 13.66
C ILE A 188 12.20 5.91 14.80
N TYR A 189 11.21 5.03 14.65
CA TYR A 189 10.23 4.76 15.70
C TYR A 189 10.83 4.09 16.93
N VAL A 190 11.81 3.20 16.77
CA VAL A 190 12.55 2.64 17.92
C VAL A 190 13.26 3.75 18.69
N VAL A 191 14.02 4.61 18.00
CA VAL A 191 14.71 5.76 18.62
C VAL A 191 13.73 6.72 19.30
N THR A 192 12.53 6.88 18.73
CA THR A 192 11.49 7.77 19.29
C THR A 192 10.81 7.17 20.52
N LEU A 193 10.58 5.85 20.54
CA LEU A 193 9.80 5.18 21.58
C LEU A 193 10.64 4.65 22.75
N VAL A 194 11.92 4.34 22.57
CA VAL A 194 12.78 3.93 23.69
C VAL A 194 12.83 4.97 24.81
N PRO A 195 13.00 6.29 24.55
CA PRO A 195 12.91 7.32 25.57
C PRO A 195 11.59 7.32 26.33
N LEU A 196 10.46 7.05 25.66
CA LEU A 196 9.15 6.97 26.31
C LEU A 196 9.14 5.90 27.41
N PHE A 197 9.67 4.71 27.14
CA PHE A 197 9.73 3.63 28.14
C PHE A 197 10.77 3.88 29.23
N LEU A 198 11.94 4.40 28.88
CA LEU A 198 13.00 4.73 29.85
C LEU A 198 12.55 5.79 30.84
N LEU A 199 12.01 6.90 30.32
CA LEU A 199 11.54 8.01 31.14
C LEU A 199 10.24 7.64 31.88
N GLY A 200 9.35 6.88 31.25
CA GLY A 200 8.14 6.37 31.89
C GLY A 200 8.48 5.53 33.13
N ALA A 201 9.43 4.59 33.01
CA ALA A 201 9.81 3.77 34.16
C ALA A 201 10.47 4.55 35.31
N GLU A 202 11.18 5.64 35.01
CA GLU A 202 11.87 6.47 36.01
C GLU A 202 10.92 7.47 36.69
N PHE A 203 10.07 8.14 35.92
CA PHE A 203 9.29 9.28 36.40
C PHE A 203 7.83 8.96 36.71
N GLU A 204 7.22 7.96 36.09
CA GLU A 204 5.82 7.59 36.33
C GLU A 204 5.58 7.15 37.79
N PRO A 205 6.47 6.35 38.45
CA PRO A 205 6.31 6.03 39.87
C PRO A 205 6.41 7.24 40.80
N ARG A 206 7.08 8.32 40.36
CA ARG A 206 7.30 9.55 41.14
C ARG A 206 6.24 10.61 40.87
N LEU A 207 5.29 10.34 39.97
CA LEU A 207 4.28 11.30 39.56
C LEU A 207 3.33 11.59 40.73
N ASN A 208 3.49 12.75 41.34
CA ASN A 208 2.58 13.25 42.37
C ASN A 208 1.40 14.02 41.75
N GLY A 209 0.39 14.33 42.57
CA GLY A 209 -0.84 15.04 42.18
C GLY A 209 -0.65 16.49 41.69
N SER A 210 0.56 16.93 41.40
CA SER A 210 0.90 18.27 40.90
C SER A 210 1.91 18.26 39.74
N SER A 211 2.65 17.17 39.52
CA SER A 211 3.66 17.09 38.47
C SER A 211 3.03 16.84 37.10
N LEU A 212 3.61 17.48 36.07
CA LEU A 212 3.23 17.22 34.68
C LEU A 212 4.01 16.00 34.16
N PRO A 213 3.34 15.00 33.52
CA PRO A 213 3.99 13.83 32.97
C PRO A 213 4.71 14.14 31.65
N PHE A 214 5.75 14.97 31.72
CA PHE A 214 6.43 15.56 30.56
C PHE A 214 7.01 14.49 29.60
N TRP A 215 7.37 13.31 30.09
CA TRP A 215 7.85 12.22 29.23
C TRP A 215 6.79 11.72 28.25
N ARG A 216 5.49 11.92 28.53
CA ARG A 216 4.43 11.58 27.58
C ARG A 216 4.43 12.48 26.34
N MET A 217 5.15 13.61 26.35
CA MET A 217 5.36 14.46 25.18
C MET A 217 6.03 13.72 24.01
N TRP A 218 6.79 12.65 24.28
CA TRP A 218 7.36 11.81 23.23
C TRP A 218 6.30 11.16 22.33
N LEU A 219 5.08 10.92 22.84
CA LEU A 219 3.93 10.49 22.01
C LEU A 219 3.47 11.60 21.06
N GLY A 220 3.66 12.87 21.42
CA GLY A 220 3.39 14.02 20.55
C GLY A 220 4.28 14.03 19.30
N LEU A 221 5.53 13.55 19.37
CA LEU A 221 6.41 13.43 18.20
C LEU A 221 5.89 12.41 17.16
N LEU A 222 5.15 11.39 17.60
CA LEU A 222 4.48 10.46 16.68
C LEU A 222 3.33 11.15 15.96
N ALA A 223 2.60 12.04 16.66
CA ALA A 223 1.55 12.86 16.06
C ALA A 223 2.13 13.83 15.01
N PHE A 224 3.32 14.41 15.24
CA PHE A 224 4.04 15.22 14.26
C PHE A 224 4.29 14.46 12.96
N GLN A 225 4.88 13.26 13.06
CA GLN A 225 5.23 12.42 11.91
C GLN A 225 3.98 11.92 11.16
N PHE A 226 2.95 11.50 11.89
CA PHE A 226 1.65 11.16 11.33
C PHE A 226 1.04 12.34 10.56
N SER A 227 1.20 13.55 11.07
CA SER A 227 0.60 14.74 10.47
C SER A 227 1.29 15.18 9.19
N ILE A 228 2.63 15.23 9.15
CA ILE A 228 3.35 15.61 7.93
C ILE A 228 3.22 14.56 6.83
N GLY A 229 3.42 13.29 7.20
CA GLY A 229 3.44 12.19 6.25
C GLY A 229 2.05 11.70 5.85
N GLY A 230 1.19 11.47 6.84
CA GLY A 230 -0.10 10.83 6.65
C GLY A 230 -1.18 11.81 6.22
N ILE A 231 -1.26 12.99 6.84
CA ILE A 231 -2.35 13.93 6.62
C ILE A 231 -2.13 14.75 5.36
N GLU A 232 -0.98 15.38 5.20
CA GLU A 232 -0.84 16.37 4.13
C GLU A 232 -0.37 15.75 2.81
N ASN A 233 0.78 15.07 2.83
CA ASN A 233 1.34 14.41 1.66
C ASN A 233 0.49 13.21 1.22
N GLY A 234 -0.03 12.45 2.18
CA GLY A 234 -0.90 11.30 1.95
C GLY A 234 -2.36 11.68 1.69
N ILE A 235 -3.13 11.95 2.75
CA ILE A 235 -4.60 11.98 2.70
C ILE A 235 -5.13 13.24 1.98
N THR A 236 -4.63 14.43 2.32
CA THR A 236 -5.20 15.70 1.84
C THR A 236 -4.86 15.95 0.36
N GLY A 237 -3.57 15.87 0.01
CA GLY A 237 -3.13 16.04 -1.37
C GLY A 237 -3.71 14.98 -2.29
N ALA A 238 -3.72 13.72 -1.87
CA ALA A 238 -4.22 12.64 -2.70
C ALA A 238 -5.75 12.59 -2.79
N LEU A 239 -6.50 13.08 -1.78
CA LEU A 239 -7.95 13.17 -1.88
C LEU A 239 -8.45 14.38 -2.67
N THR A 240 -7.79 15.54 -2.53
CA THR A 240 -8.26 16.80 -3.14
C THR A 240 -7.56 17.14 -4.45
N GLY A 241 -6.36 16.59 -4.68
CA GLY A 241 -5.44 17.05 -5.72
C GLY A 241 -4.76 18.39 -5.41
N VAL A 242 -4.97 18.94 -4.20
CA VAL A 242 -4.34 20.19 -3.76
C VAL A 242 -3.13 19.84 -2.91
N HIS A 243 -1.94 20.00 -3.51
CA HIS A 243 -0.69 19.87 -2.78
C HIS A 243 -0.38 21.19 -2.07
N LEU A 244 -0.23 21.12 -0.75
CA LEU A 244 0.20 22.24 0.06
C LEU A 244 1.73 22.38 -0.02
N PRO A 245 2.27 23.62 0.00
CA PRO A 245 3.71 23.83 0.14
C PRO A 245 4.27 23.17 1.40
N ARG A 246 5.47 22.57 1.31
CA ARG A 246 6.11 21.82 2.41
C ARG A 246 6.15 22.55 3.75
N HIS A 247 6.34 23.87 3.74
CA HIS A 247 6.39 24.67 4.97
C HIS A 247 5.03 24.70 5.70
N LEU A 248 3.91 24.74 4.97
CA LEU A 248 2.58 24.62 5.56
C LEU A 248 2.35 23.22 6.13
N SER A 249 2.92 22.18 5.51
CA SER A 249 2.88 20.79 6.02
C SER A 249 3.58 20.65 7.36
N TYR A 250 4.74 21.30 7.48
CA TYR A 250 5.44 21.38 8.75
C TYR A 250 4.65 22.16 9.79
N MET A 251 4.04 23.31 9.43
CA MET A 251 3.21 24.07 10.36
C MET A 251 1.97 23.30 10.81
N ALA A 252 1.28 22.59 9.90
CA ALA A 252 0.16 21.73 10.23
C ALA A 252 0.58 20.58 11.16
N GLY A 253 1.74 19.98 10.90
CA GLY A 253 2.32 18.96 11.79
C GLY A 253 2.67 19.50 13.18
N LEU A 254 3.27 20.68 13.25
CA LEU A 254 3.54 21.36 14.51
C LEU A 254 2.26 21.70 15.27
N LEU A 255 1.24 22.20 14.57
CA LEU A 255 -0.05 22.52 15.17
C LEU A 255 -0.76 21.26 15.70
N ALA A 256 -0.79 20.19 14.91
CA ALA A 256 -1.34 18.91 15.35
C ALA A 256 -0.61 18.41 16.60
N THR A 257 0.72 18.48 16.61
CA THR A 257 1.54 18.15 17.79
C THR A 257 1.21 19.03 18.99
N ALA A 258 1.07 20.34 18.78
CA ALA A 258 0.72 21.30 19.82
C ALA A 258 -0.70 21.09 20.37
N ILE A 259 -1.62 20.52 19.59
CA ILE A 259 -2.97 20.16 20.02
C ILE A 259 -2.97 18.81 20.75
N THR A 260 -2.26 17.82 20.22
CA THR A 260 -2.25 16.46 20.77
C THR A 260 -1.38 16.34 22.01
N THR A 261 -0.31 17.12 22.13
CA THR A 261 0.61 17.07 23.27
C THR A 261 -0.08 17.44 24.60
N PRO A 262 -0.84 18.54 24.71
CA PRO A 262 -1.72 18.82 25.85
C PRO A 262 -2.60 17.64 26.22
N TRP A 263 -3.14 16.92 25.23
CA TRP A 263 -4.00 15.76 25.48
C TRP A 263 -3.27 14.59 26.17
N TYR A 264 -1.97 14.42 25.92
CA TYR A 264 -1.12 13.43 26.60
C TYR A 264 -0.65 13.87 27.99
N ILE A 265 -0.51 15.18 28.20
CA ILE A 265 0.01 15.75 29.45
C ILE A 265 -1.10 15.95 30.49
N PHE A 266 -2.25 16.49 30.08
CA PHE A 266 -3.28 16.94 31.00
C PHE A 266 -4.22 15.80 31.41
N SER A 267 -4.24 15.50 32.71
CA SER A 267 -5.25 14.66 33.35
C SER A 267 -6.57 15.41 33.55
N VAL A 268 -7.68 14.69 33.54
CA VAL A 268 -8.99 15.21 33.94
C VAL A 268 -9.24 14.80 35.40
N ASP A 269 -9.55 15.76 36.26
CA ASP A 269 -9.92 15.49 37.65
C ASP A 269 -11.44 15.34 37.76
N ILE A 270 -11.91 14.17 38.22
CA ILE A 270 -13.33 13.91 38.47
C ILE A 270 -13.46 13.36 39.88
N GLY A 271 -14.02 14.17 40.80
CA GLY A 271 -14.24 13.76 42.19
C GLY A 271 -12.96 13.60 43.01
N GLY A 272 -11.88 14.31 42.70
CA GLY A 272 -10.59 14.23 43.40
C GLY A 272 -9.67 13.12 42.88
N THR A 273 -10.15 12.30 41.94
CA THR A 273 -9.35 11.29 41.25
C THR A 273 -8.87 11.86 39.91
N ARG A 274 -7.55 11.93 39.73
CA ARG A 274 -6.94 12.35 38.47
C ARG A 274 -6.91 11.21 37.47
N TYR A 275 -7.81 11.28 36.50
CA TYR A 275 -7.89 10.35 35.38
C TYR A 275 -6.99 10.81 34.24
N ASN A 276 -6.08 9.94 33.85
CA ASN A 276 -5.36 10.06 32.60
C ASN A 276 -6.19 9.44 31.49
N LYS A 277 -6.24 10.12 30.35
CA LYS A 277 -6.85 9.57 29.14
C LYS A 277 -5.97 8.43 28.65
N ALA A 278 -6.54 7.23 28.52
CA ALA A 278 -5.80 6.08 28.04
C ALA A 278 -5.17 6.40 26.66
N THR A 279 -3.97 5.89 26.39
CA THR A 279 -3.36 6.05 25.06
C THR A 279 -4.28 5.53 23.95
N PHE A 280 -5.15 4.55 24.26
CA PHE A 280 -6.26 4.13 23.39
C PHE A 280 -7.21 5.27 23.05
N LEU A 281 -7.82 5.94 24.05
CA LEU A 281 -8.71 7.08 23.81
C LEU A 281 -8.00 8.20 23.04
N THR A 282 -6.71 8.40 23.31
CA THR A 282 -5.91 9.39 22.58
C THR A 282 -5.62 8.98 21.14
N CYS A 283 -5.35 7.70 20.86
CA CYS A 283 -5.15 7.22 19.49
C CYS A 283 -6.45 7.16 18.70
N VAL A 284 -7.56 6.82 19.37
CA VAL A 284 -8.91 7.00 18.84
C VAL A 284 -9.08 8.46 18.51
N VAL A 285 -9.01 9.40 19.46
CA VAL A 285 -9.15 10.84 19.23
C VAL A 285 -8.19 11.36 18.15
N LEU A 286 -6.93 10.91 18.09
CA LEU A 286 -6.03 11.27 17.00
C LEU A 286 -6.62 10.82 15.66
N THR A 287 -7.00 9.54 15.53
CA THR A 287 -7.57 8.96 14.31
C THR A 287 -8.93 9.56 13.96
N THR A 288 -9.82 9.78 14.94
CA THR A 288 -11.17 10.33 14.80
C THR A 288 -11.23 11.84 14.78
N CYS A 289 -10.20 12.59 15.15
CA CYS A 289 -10.17 14.05 14.96
C CYS A 289 -9.43 14.41 13.67
N ILE A 290 -8.38 13.65 13.32
CA ILE A 290 -7.59 13.91 12.11
C ILE A 290 -8.35 13.50 10.84
N THR A 291 -9.12 12.42 10.87
CA THR A 291 -9.87 11.98 9.67
C THR A 291 -11.07 12.90 9.37
N PRO A 292 -11.83 13.42 10.36
CA PRO A 292 -12.80 14.48 10.12
C PRO A 292 -12.17 15.84 9.83
N ALA A 293 -10.98 16.16 10.37
CA ALA A 293 -10.26 17.36 9.95
C ALA A 293 -9.88 17.28 8.46
N THR A 294 -9.44 16.11 7.97
CA THR A 294 -9.20 15.89 6.53
C THR A 294 -10.48 15.88 5.70
N ALA A 295 -11.57 15.32 6.22
CA ALA A 295 -12.89 15.43 5.58
C ALA A 295 -13.40 16.88 5.56
N ALA A 296 -13.18 17.65 6.63
CA ALA A 296 -13.52 19.05 6.72
C ALA A 296 -12.66 19.88 5.76
N VAL A 297 -11.36 19.60 5.65
CA VAL A 297 -10.50 20.20 4.62
C VAL A 297 -11.02 19.89 3.21
N GLN A 298 -11.56 18.69 2.94
CA GLN A 298 -12.22 18.43 1.64
C GLN A 298 -13.50 19.22 1.43
N LEU A 299 -14.33 19.35 2.47
CA LEU A 299 -15.56 20.15 2.42
C LEU A 299 -15.25 21.65 2.27
N LEU A 300 -14.12 22.10 2.82
CA LEU A 300 -13.68 23.50 2.85
C LEU A 300 -12.73 23.89 1.71
N ALA A 301 -12.02 22.95 1.09
CA ALA A 301 -11.15 23.18 -0.07
C ALA A 301 -11.84 23.93 -1.24
N PRO A 302 -13.14 23.66 -1.56
CA PRO A 302 -13.96 24.49 -2.45
C PRO A 302 -13.96 25.99 -2.16
N TYR A 303 -13.88 26.36 -0.89
CA TYR A 303 -14.01 27.74 -0.41
C TYR A 303 -12.67 28.47 -0.42
N PHE A 304 -11.57 27.77 -0.11
CA PHE A 304 -10.24 28.37 0.00
C PHE A 304 -9.44 28.38 -1.31
N SER A 305 -9.72 27.48 -2.26
CA SER A 305 -9.02 27.45 -3.55
C SER A 305 -9.90 27.97 -4.68
N GLY A 306 -9.53 29.13 -5.25
CA GLY A 306 -10.18 29.70 -6.43
C GLY A 306 -10.19 28.74 -7.62
N GLN A 307 -9.19 27.88 -7.76
CA GLN A 307 -9.10 26.86 -8.82
C GLN A 307 -10.11 25.72 -8.60
N VAL A 308 -10.27 25.27 -7.36
CA VAL A 308 -11.30 24.27 -6.99
C VAL A 308 -12.69 24.87 -7.21
N ARG A 309 -12.91 26.12 -6.79
CA ARG A 309 -14.17 26.84 -6.96
C ARG A 309 -14.58 26.97 -8.44
N ARG A 310 -13.64 27.32 -9.33
CA ARG A 310 -13.88 27.35 -10.79
C ARG A 310 -14.26 25.99 -11.34
N SER A 311 -13.64 24.93 -10.84
CA SER A 311 -13.85 23.56 -11.31
C SER A 311 -15.20 22.98 -10.85
N ILE A 312 -15.65 23.34 -9.64
CA ILE A 312 -16.99 23.04 -9.14
C ILE A 312 -18.03 23.78 -9.97
N ARG A 313 -17.84 25.08 -10.19
CA ARG A 313 -18.77 25.90 -10.99
C ARG A 313 -18.90 25.39 -12.42
N ALA A 314 -17.84 24.81 -12.97
CA ALA A 314 -17.87 24.17 -14.29
C ALA A 314 -18.60 22.81 -14.29
N GLY A 315 -19.06 22.30 -13.14
CA GLY A 315 -19.75 21.00 -13.03
C GLY A 315 -18.85 19.78 -13.26
N ARG A 316 -17.53 19.96 -13.35
CA ARG A 316 -16.57 18.91 -13.77
C ARG A 316 -15.98 18.12 -12.62
N TRP A 317 -16.42 18.31 -11.37
CA TRP A 317 -15.83 17.62 -10.22
C TRP A 317 -16.80 16.62 -9.57
N ALA A 318 -16.36 15.37 -9.46
CA ALA A 318 -17.07 14.25 -8.83
C ALA A 318 -17.10 14.29 -7.28
N TRP A 319 -17.37 15.46 -6.68
CA TRP A 319 -17.18 15.68 -5.23
C TRP A 319 -17.97 14.71 -4.34
N LYS A 320 -19.23 14.39 -4.67
CA LYS A 320 -20.07 13.46 -3.87
C LYS A 320 -19.41 12.08 -3.74
N ARG A 321 -18.87 11.59 -4.86
CA ARG A 321 -18.22 10.27 -4.95
C ARG A 321 -16.94 10.26 -4.11
N GLN A 322 -16.14 11.33 -4.20
CA GLN A 322 -14.94 11.48 -3.40
C GLN A 322 -15.21 11.68 -1.90
N ALA A 323 -16.25 12.44 -1.55
CA ALA A 323 -16.65 12.61 -0.15
C ALA A 323 -17.09 11.28 0.47
N LEU A 324 -17.86 10.45 -0.25
CA LEU A 324 -18.21 9.10 0.20
C LEU A 324 -16.97 8.19 0.34
N TRP A 325 -16.03 8.28 -0.60
CA TRP A 325 -14.77 7.55 -0.51
C TRP A 325 -13.94 8.00 0.70
N ALA A 326 -13.82 9.30 0.92
CA ALA A 326 -13.13 9.85 2.09
C ALA A 326 -13.80 9.45 3.40
N LEU A 327 -15.14 9.46 3.44
CA LEU A 327 -15.91 8.99 4.59
C LEU A 327 -15.65 7.52 4.89
N TRP A 328 -15.45 6.66 3.88
CA TRP A 328 -15.13 5.24 4.05
C TRP A 328 -13.75 4.98 4.67
N ILE A 329 -12.78 5.87 4.44
CA ILE A 329 -11.44 5.73 5.00
C ILE A 329 -11.48 5.63 6.54
N LEU A 330 -12.38 6.39 7.19
CA LEU A 330 -12.55 6.39 8.63
C LEU A 330 -13.00 5.03 9.21
N PRO A 331 -14.15 4.43 8.80
CA PRO A 331 -14.53 3.12 9.27
C PRO A 331 -13.57 2.02 8.79
N ALA A 332 -12.89 2.17 7.65
CA ALA A 332 -11.88 1.20 7.24
C ALA A 332 -10.64 1.22 8.16
N SER A 333 -10.23 2.40 8.63
CA SER A 333 -9.08 2.55 9.54
C SER A 333 -9.45 2.28 10.99
N LEU A 334 -10.32 3.10 11.58
CA LEU A 334 -10.71 3.01 12.98
C LEU A 334 -11.59 1.78 13.22
N GLY A 335 -12.45 1.41 12.28
CA GLY A 335 -13.26 0.20 12.42
C GLY A 335 -12.42 -1.07 12.39
N SER A 336 -11.39 -1.16 11.53
CA SER A 336 -10.47 -2.32 11.56
C SER A 336 -9.70 -2.39 12.88
N TRP A 337 -9.27 -1.24 13.40
CA TRP A 337 -8.65 -1.15 14.72
C TRP A 337 -9.57 -1.69 15.82
N ILE A 338 -10.79 -1.17 15.94
CA ILE A 338 -11.75 -1.56 16.98
C ILE A 338 -12.10 -3.05 16.88
N VAL A 339 -12.39 -3.55 15.68
CA VAL A 339 -12.73 -4.97 15.50
C VAL A 339 -11.57 -5.87 15.91
N LEU A 340 -10.34 -5.54 15.54
CA LEU A 340 -9.17 -6.34 15.93
C LEU A 340 -8.88 -6.27 17.44
N TYR A 341 -9.23 -5.17 18.11
CA TYR A 341 -9.20 -5.09 19.57
C TYR A 341 -10.21 -6.03 20.20
N MET A 342 -11.43 -6.07 19.69
CA MET A 342 -12.45 -7.01 20.16
C MET A 342 -12.00 -8.46 19.98
N VAL A 343 -11.32 -8.78 18.87
CA VAL A 343 -10.72 -10.11 18.66
C VAL A 343 -9.65 -10.42 19.70
N ALA A 344 -8.75 -9.47 20.00
CA ALA A 344 -7.70 -9.67 21.00
C ALA A 344 -8.26 -9.84 22.42
N VAL A 345 -9.25 -9.04 22.80
CA VAL A 345 -9.91 -9.17 24.10
C VAL A 345 -10.66 -10.50 24.18
N GLY A 346 -11.43 -10.85 23.15
CA GLY A 346 -12.09 -12.16 23.07
C GLY A 346 -11.12 -13.33 23.20
N PHE A 347 -9.94 -13.24 22.58
CA PHE A 347 -8.86 -14.21 22.75
C PHE A 347 -8.35 -14.26 24.20
N ALA A 348 -8.09 -13.12 24.84
CA ALA A 348 -7.63 -13.06 26.23
C ALA A 348 -8.63 -13.69 27.22
N PHE A 349 -9.93 -13.56 26.97
CA PHE A 349 -10.97 -14.25 27.76
C PHE A 349 -11.09 -15.75 27.44
N ALA A 350 -10.81 -16.15 26.20
CA ALA A 350 -10.94 -17.53 25.75
C ALA A 350 -9.74 -18.40 26.12
N VAL A 351 -8.52 -17.85 26.10
CA VAL A 351 -7.28 -18.61 26.30
C VAL A 351 -7.22 -19.38 27.63
N PRO A 352 -7.65 -18.82 28.79
CA PRO A 352 -7.59 -19.53 30.05
C PRO A 352 -8.58 -20.69 30.14
N LYS A 353 -9.68 -20.63 29.36
CA LYS A 353 -10.76 -21.63 29.38
C LYS A 353 -10.59 -22.70 28.30
N TYR A 354 -10.16 -22.29 27.11
CA TYR A 354 -10.09 -23.12 25.90
C TYR A 354 -8.79 -22.84 25.12
N PRO A 355 -7.61 -23.10 25.69
CA PRO A 355 -6.33 -22.66 25.12
C PRO A 355 -6.09 -23.22 23.71
N ALA A 356 -6.40 -24.49 23.47
CA ALA A 356 -6.22 -25.11 22.16
C ALA A 356 -7.11 -24.47 21.08
N ALA A 357 -8.40 -24.28 21.38
CA ALA A 357 -9.36 -23.67 20.46
C ALA A 357 -9.04 -22.19 20.21
N ALA A 358 -8.70 -21.44 21.27
CA ALA A 358 -8.34 -20.02 21.17
C ALA A 358 -7.10 -19.81 20.29
N ASN A 359 -6.04 -20.61 20.49
CA ASN A 359 -4.81 -20.54 19.67
C ASN A 359 -5.04 -20.96 18.21
N LEU A 360 -5.95 -21.91 17.95
CA LEU A 360 -6.33 -22.28 16.59
C LEU A 360 -7.15 -21.18 15.90
N LEU A 361 -8.13 -20.61 16.61
CA LEU A 361 -9.08 -19.64 16.05
C LEU A 361 -8.49 -18.25 15.86
N LEU A 362 -7.54 -17.83 16.69
CA LEU A 362 -6.90 -16.51 16.62
C LEU A 362 -6.41 -16.15 15.19
N PRO A 363 -5.49 -16.91 14.56
CA PRO A 363 -5.02 -16.57 13.22
C PRO A 363 -6.11 -16.66 12.14
N LEU A 364 -7.11 -17.54 12.32
CA LEU A 364 -8.21 -17.71 11.37
C LEU A 364 -9.18 -16.52 11.39
N VAL A 365 -9.64 -16.14 12.59
CA VAL A 365 -10.57 -15.02 12.78
C VAL A 365 -9.90 -13.72 12.33
N THR A 366 -8.64 -13.49 12.72
CA THR A 366 -7.88 -12.31 12.32
C THR A 366 -7.69 -12.25 10.80
N GLY A 367 -7.37 -13.37 10.15
CA GLY A 367 -7.29 -13.44 8.69
C GLY A 367 -8.63 -13.18 7.99
N VAL A 368 -9.75 -13.65 8.55
CA VAL A 368 -11.10 -13.36 8.02
C VAL A 368 -11.42 -11.88 8.13
N VAL A 369 -11.17 -11.26 9.28
CA VAL A 369 -11.38 -9.83 9.51
C VAL A 369 -10.55 -8.99 8.53
N GLU A 370 -9.25 -9.29 8.41
CA GLU A 370 -8.35 -8.62 7.47
C GLU A 370 -8.89 -8.69 6.04
N ASN A 371 -9.20 -9.89 5.55
CA ASN A 371 -9.69 -10.08 4.18
C ASN A 371 -11.05 -9.40 3.95
N ALA A 372 -11.92 -9.34 4.97
CA ALA A 372 -13.20 -8.64 4.88
C ALA A 372 -12.99 -7.13 4.69
N PHE A 373 -12.14 -6.49 5.48
CA PHE A 373 -11.83 -5.06 5.32
C PHE A 373 -11.21 -4.74 3.96
N VAL A 374 -10.29 -5.59 3.48
CA VAL A 374 -9.70 -5.45 2.14
C VAL A 374 -10.75 -5.59 1.04
N ALA A 375 -11.63 -6.60 1.13
CA ALA A 375 -12.69 -6.82 0.15
C ALA A 375 -13.72 -5.68 0.13
N ILE A 376 -14.16 -5.21 1.30
CA ILE A 376 -15.11 -4.09 1.39
C ILE A 376 -14.47 -2.82 0.86
N THR A 377 -13.19 -2.55 1.18
CA THR A 377 -12.46 -1.40 0.64
C THR A 377 -12.42 -1.41 -0.89
N GLY A 378 -12.11 -2.57 -1.50
CA GLY A 378 -12.11 -2.69 -2.95
C GLY A 378 -13.49 -2.48 -3.57
N LYS A 379 -14.54 -2.99 -2.92
CA LYS A 379 -15.93 -2.79 -3.36
C LYS A 379 -16.34 -1.32 -3.27
N VAL A 380 -16.05 -0.65 -2.16
CA VAL A 380 -16.38 0.78 -1.98
C VAL A 380 -15.61 1.61 -2.99
N TYR A 381 -14.31 1.38 -3.17
CA TYR A 381 -13.50 2.06 -4.20
C TYR A 381 -14.08 1.88 -5.60
N GLY A 382 -14.47 0.65 -5.96
CA GLY A 382 -15.08 0.35 -7.26
C GLY A 382 -16.41 1.09 -7.47
N LEU A 383 -17.25 1.15 -6.43
CA LEU A 383 -18.56 1.82 -6.49
C LEU A 383 -18.43 3.35 -6.54
N THR A 384 -17.53 3.94 -5.74
CA THR A 384 -17.40 5.39 -5.63
C THR A 384 -16.55 5.97 -6.75
N LEU A 385 -15.36 5.41 -7.01
CA LEU A 385 -14.38 6.03 -7.88
C LEU A 385 -14.29 5.38 -9.26
N ASN A 386 -14.44 4.05 -9.35
CA ASN A 386 -14.32 3.32 -10.63
C ASN A 386 -15.64 3.17 -11.40
N SER A 387 -16.72 3.81 -10.94
CA SER A 387 -17.97 3.85 -11.69
C SER A 387 -17.80 4.78 -12.89
N PRO A 388 -17.88 4.28 -14.15
CA PRO A 388 -17.79 5.12 -15.34
C PRO A 388 -18.86 6.19 -15.23
N GLY A 389 -18.45 7.43 -14.98
CA GLY A 389 -19.37 8.54 -14.84
C GLY A 389 -20.21 8.65 -16.11
N ARG A 390 -21.54 8.78 -15.98
CA ARG A 390 -22.43 9.16 -17.10
C ARG A 390 -22.23 10.66 -17.50
N GLY A 391 -21.05 11.24 -17.31
CA GLY A 391 -20.75 12.64 -17.63
C GLY A 391 -19.30 13.04 -17.32
N ASP A 392 -18.93 14.26 -17.70
CA ASP A 392 -17.58 14.88 -17.62
C ASP A 392 -17.05 15.13 -16.19
N ALA A 393 -17.63 14.49 -15.17
CA ALA A 393 -17.23 14.68 -13.78
C ALA A 393 -15.95 13.90 -13.46
N VAL A 394 -14.84 14.62 -13.34
CA VAL A 394 -13.49 14.11 -13.10
C VAL A 394 -13.25 13.90 -11.60
N VAL A 395 -12.61 12.77 -11.25
CA VAL A 395 -12.05 12.49 -9.93
C VAL A 395 -10.69 13.21 -9.80
N ARG A 396 -10.43 13.87 -8.67
CA ARG A 396 -9.21 14.66 -8.42
C ARG A 396 -8.26 14.01 -7.41
N GLY A 397 -6.97 14.30 -7.53
CA GLY A 397 -5.95 13.76 -6.63
C GLY A 397 -5.71 12.27 -6.80
N ASP A 398 -4.62 11.80 -6.19
CA ASP A 398 -4.12 10.43 -6.32
C ASP A 398 -4.91 9.42 -5.47
N GLN A 399 -6.14 9.10 -5.89
CA GLN A 399 -6.98 8.15 -5.17
C GLN A 399 -6.37 6.73 -5.08
N ARG A 400 -5.47 6.39 -6.01
CA ARG A 400 -4.76 5.10 -6.05
C ARG A 400 -3.70 5.00 -4.94
N LEU A 401 -3.17 6.12 -4.45
CA LEU A 401 -2.39 6.19 -3.21
C LEU A 401 -3.27 6.00 -1.97
N VAL A 402 -4.39 6.73 -1.90
CA VAL A 402 -5.28 6.72 -0.72
C VAL A 402 -5.89 5.34 -0.46
N MET A 403 -6.24 4.61 -1.52
CA MET A 403 -6.76 3.25 -1.44
C MET A 403 -5.80 2.27 -0.76
N LEU A 404 -4.49 2.48 -0.91
CA LEU A 404 -3.47 1.62 -0.31
C LEU A 404 -3.47 1.71 1.22
N MET A 405 -3.80 2.87 1.78
CA MET A 405 -3.74 3.15 3.21
C MET A 405 -4.62 2.23 4.07
N PRO A 406 -5.95 2.10 3.86
CA PRO A 406 -6.76 1.18 4.65
C PRO A 406 -6.38 -0.30 4.46
N ILE A 407 -5.86 -0.68 3.28
CA ILE A 407 -5.34 -2.03 3.02
C ILE A 407 -4.10 -2.29 3.89
N ALA A 408 -3.17 -1.33 3.86
CA ALA A 408 -1.93 -1.35 4.61
C ALA A 408 -2.17 -1.42 6.12
N TRP A 409 -3.05 -0.56 6.65
CA TRP A 409 -3.40 -0.54 8.07
C TRP A 409 -4.11 -1.81 8.52
N SER A 410 -5.10 -2.29 7.76
CA SER A 410 -5.81 -3.53 8.13
C SER A 410 -4.85 -4.71 8.25
N HIS A 411 -3.87 -4.82 7.34
CA HIS A 411 -2.84 -5.85 7.41
C HIS A 411 -1.92 -5.67 8.63
N ALA A 412 -1.33 -4.49 8.80
CA ALA A 412 -0.40 -4.23 9.89
C ALA A 412 -1.07 -4.41 11.28
N PHE A 413 -2.32 -3.97 11.42
CA PHE A 413 -3.10 -4.18 12.64
C PHE A 413 -3.40 -5.66 12.88
N ALA A 414 -3.74 -6.42 11.83
CA ALA A 414 -4.00 -7.86 11.95
C ALA A 414 -2.74 -8.62 12.41
N GLU A 415 -1.57 -8.28 11.86
CA GLU A 415 -0.31 -8.87 12.26
C GLU A 415 0.09 -8.49 13.70
N ALA A 416 -0.05 -7.21 14.05
CA ALA A 416 0.18 -6.74 15.42
C ALA A 416 -0.79 -7.39 16.42
N GLN A 417 -2.06 -7.56 16.03
CA GLN A 417 -3.07 -8.21 16.86
C GLN A 417 -2.67 -9.65 17.20
N LYS A 418 -2.22 -10.43 16.21
CA LYS A 418 -1.73 -11.80 16.44
C LYS A 418 -0.56 -11.81 17.41
N LEU A 419 0.47 -10.99 17.15
CA LEU A 419 1.67 -10.95 18.00
C LEU A 419 1.36 -10.52 19.43
N CYS A 420 0.63 -9.42 19.63
CA CYS A 420 0.35 -8.89 20.96
C CYS A 420 -0.58 -9.81 21.77
N SER A 421 -1.50 -10.52 21.12
CA SER A 421 -2.36 -11.50 21.78
C SER A 421 -1.54 -12.68 22.30
N LEU A 422 -0.65 -13.24 21.47
CA LEU A 422 0.27 -14.30 21.89
C LEU A 422 1.23 -13.82 22.97
N LEU A 423 1.79 -12.63 22.82
CA LEU A 423 2.69 -12.03 23.81
C LEU A 423 1.97 -11.88 25.16
N SER A 424 0.72 -11.41 25.17
CA SER A 424 -0.06 -11.29 26.40
C SER A 424 -0.30 -12.64 27.08
N ALA A 425 -0.71 -13.67 26.31
CA ALA A 425 -0.89 -15.02 26.84
C ALA A 425 0.42 -15.60 27.38
N GLY A 426 1.53 -15.43 26.65
CA GLY A 426 2.86 -15.89 27.08
C GLY A 426 3.37 -15.18 28.34
N VAL A 427 3.06 -13.90 28.51
CA VAL A 427 3.36 -13.14 29.72
C VAL A 427 2.58 -13.69 30.92
N ARG A 428 1.28 -13.98 30.75
CA ARG A 428 0.38 -14.38 31.84
C ARG A 428 0.52 -15.85 32.25
N GLU A 429 0.59 -16.75 31.28
CA GLU A 429 0.47 -18.20 31.53
C GLU A 429 1.79 -18.95 31.38
N GLY A 430 2.73 -18.40 30.60
CA GLY A 430 4.02 -19.06 30.32
C GLY A 430 3.93 -20.36 29.49
N GLY A 431 2.72 -20.82 29.12
CA GLY A 431 2.50 -22.09 28.42
C GLY A 431 2.99 -22.11 26.98
N SER A 432 3.05 -23.31 26.38
CA SER A 432 3.56 -23.55 25.01
C SER A 432 2.51 -23.40 23.90
N GLY A 433 1.24 -23.08 24.23
CA GLY A 433 0.14 -23.00 23.27
C GLY A 433 0.36 -22.01 22.10
N TRP A 434 1.23 -21.03 22.30
CA TRP A 434 1.65 -20.09 21.24
C TRP A 434 2.31 -20.79 20.05
N THR A 435 2.97 -21.94 20.24
CA THR A 435 3.60 -22.70 19.15
C THR A 435 2.57 -23.16 18.11
N THR A 436 1.43 -23.69 18.56
CA THR A 436 0.31 -24.07 17.69
C THR A 436 -0.24 -22.86 16.95
N SER A 437 -0.43 -21.72 17.62
CA SER A 437 -0.91 -20.51 16.96
C SER A 437 0.07 -19.98 15.92
N LEU A 438 1.39 -20.06 16.16
CA LEU A 438 2.40 -19.68 15.17
C LEU A 438 2.42 -20.64 13.99
N ALA A 439 2.32 -21.95 14.21
CA ALA A 439 2.29 -22.94 13.14
C ALA A 439 1.04 -22.78 12.24
N VAL A 440 -0.14 -22.66 12.85
CA VAL A 440 -1.40 -22.41 12.12
C VAL A 440 -1.34 -21.05 11.42
N GLY A 441 -0.78 -20.03 12.09
CA GLY A 441 -0.55 -18.70 11.53
C GLY A 441 0.31 -18.78 10.27
N PHE A 442 1.47 -19.44 10.33
CA PHE A 442 2.38 -19.61 9.21
C PHE A 442 1.72 -20.33 8.03
N VAL A 443 1.04 -21.46 8.27
CA VAL A 443 0.35 -22.20 7.21
C VAL A 443 -0.76 -21.35 6.59
N SER A 444 -1.57 -20.68 7.41
CA SER A 444 -2.65 -19.80 6.95
C SER A 444 -2.12 -18.64 6.11
N SER A 445 -1.05 -17.98 6.57
CA SER A 445 -0.43 -16.87 5.86
C SER A 445 0.19 -17.33 4.53
N LEU A 446 0.90 -18.47 4.50
CA LEU A 446 1.42 -19.07 3.27
C LEU A 446 0.30 -19.42 2.28
N LEU A 447 -0.78 -20.05 2.73
CA LEU A 447 -1.94 -20.38 1.88
C LEU A 447 -2.63 -19.12 1.36
N SER A 448 -2.68 -18.06 2.17
CA SER A 448 -3.23 -16.76 1.79
C SER A 448 -2.34 -16.03 0.78
N ARG A 449 -1.01 -16.02 0.95
CA ARG A 449 -0.05 -15.31 0.09
C ARG A 449 0.23 -16.05 -1.22
N SER A 450 0.27 -17.39 -1.21
CA SER A 450 0.43 -18.21 -2.42
C SER A 450 -0.83 -18.24 -3.28
N GLU A 451 -1.97 -17.78 -2.75
CA GLU A 451 -3.28 -17.78 -3.40
C GLU A 451 -3.83 -19.19 -3.72
N VAL A 452 -3.20 -20.24 -3.20
CA VAL A 452 -3.63 -21.63 -3.33
C VAL A 452 -5.02 -21.81 -2.75
N LEU A 453 -5.31 -21.19 -1.61
CA LEU A 453 -6.64 -21.21 -1.00
C LEU A 453 -7.72 -20.69 -1.97
N ARG A 454 -7.41 -19.67 -2.79
CA ARG A 454 -8.37 -19.12 -3.75
C ARG A 454 -8.63 -20.07 -4.91
N LYS A 455 -7.61 -20.77 -5.39
CA LYS A 455 -7.80 -21.83 -6.39
C LYS A 455 -8.79 -22.88 -5.88
N TYR A 456 -8.63 -23.34 -4.64
CA TYR A 456 -9.57 -24.28 -4.05
C TYR A 456 -10.96 -23.68 -3.84
N GLN A 457 -11.06 -22.44 -3.36
CA GLN A 457 -12.34 -21.74 -3.25
C GLN A 457 -13.05 -21.60 -4.61
N ALA A 458 -12.32 -21.30 -5.68
CA ALA A 458 -12.88 -21.18 -7.04
C ALA A 458 -13.43 -22.51 -7.56
N ARG A 459 -12.81 -23.63 -7.18
CA ARG A 459 -13.23 -24.98 -7.59
C ARG A 459 -14.36 -25.56 -6.74
N LEU A 460 -14.34 -25.30 -5.42
CA LEU A 460 -15.23 -25.93 -4.46
C LEU A 460 -16.53 -25.14 -4.23
N LEU A 461 -16.52 -23.81 -4.43
CA LEU A 461 -17.69 -22.99 -4.15
C LEU A 461 -18.61 -22.85 -5.37
N PRO A 462 -19.92 -22.64 -5.17
CA PRO A 462 -20.85 -22.37 -6.27
C PRO A 462 -20.43 -21.15 -7.10
N ARG A 463 -20.65 -21.19 -8.42
CA ARG A 463 -20.26 -20.10 -9.36
C ARG A 463 -20.75 -18.71 -8.93
N CYS A 464 -21.92 -18.62 -8.29
CA CYS A 464 -22.45 -17.34 -7.78
C CYS A 464 -21.62 -16.75 -6.62
N VAL A 465 -21.01 -17.60 -5.80
CA VAL A 465 -20.10 -17.22 -4.72
C VAL A 465 -18.72 -16.91 -5.29
N VAL A 466 -18.21 -17.78 -6.18
CA VAL A 466 -16.93 -17.59 -6.87
C VAL A 466 -16.88 -16.25 -7.59
N ARG A 467 -17.96 -15.85 -8.26
CA ARG A 467 -18.08 -14.52 -8.90
C ARG A 467 -17.89 -13.35 -7.92
N LYS A 468 -18.28 -13.50 -6.66
CA LYS A 468 -18.08 -12.49 -5.61
C LYS A 468 -16.66 -12.51 -5.01
N LEU A 469 -15.92 -13.58 -5.24
CA LEU A 469 -14.55 -13.79 -4.75
C LEU A 469 -13.48 -13.49 -5.80
N VAL A 470 -13.87 -13.08 -7.01
CA VAL A 470 -12.92 -12.70 -8.09
C VAL A 470 -11.96 -11.65 -7.54
N PRO A 471 -10.63 -11.88 -7.58
CA PRO A 471 -9.69 -10.95 -6.99
C PRO A 471 -9.60 -9.67 -7.83
N GLY A 472 -9.89 -8.53 -7.22
CA GLY A 472 -9.63 -7.22 -7.83
C GLY A 472 -8.22 -6.70 -7.53
N VAL A 473 -7.89 -5.52 -8.08
CA VAL A 473 -6.57 -4.90 -7.90
C VAL A 473 -6.25 -4.67 -6.43
N VAL A 474 -7.23 -4.26 -5.62
CA VAL A 474 -7.10 -4.07 -4.17
C VAL A 474 -6.52 -5.28 -3.46
N ARG A 475 -6.96 -6.48 -3.85
CA ARG A 475 -6.52 -7.71 -3.20
C ARG A 475 -5.13 -8.11 -3.65
N VAL A 476 -4.78 -7.80 -4.90
CA VAL A 476 -3.43 -8.01 -5.41
C VAL A 476 -2.45 -7.02 -4.77
N LEU A 477 -2.85 -5.76 -4.57
CA LEU A 477 -2.11 -4.77 -3.78
C LEU A 477 -1.96 -5.19 -2.32
N HIS A 478 -3.00 -5.79 -1.73
CA HIS A 478 -2.92 -6.38 -0.39
C HIS A 478 -1.80 -7.40 -0.31
N SER A 479 -1.77 -8.39 -1.21
CA SER A 479 -0.67 -9.36 -1.30
C SER A 479 0.69 -8.69 -1.56
N ARG A 480 0.73 -7.52 -2.22
CA ARG A 480 1.95 -6.70 -2.39
C ARG A 480 2.44 -6.03 -1.13
N VAL A 481 1.56 -5.50 -0.28
CA VAL A 481 1.97 -4.80 0.94
C VAL A 481 2.30 -5.72 2.10
N LYS A 482 1.81 -6.98 2.10
CA LYS A 482 2.10 -7.94 3.18
C LYS A 482 3.60 -8.10 3.46
N PHE A 483 4.40 -8.16 2.39
CA PHE A 483 5.85 -8.28 2.47
C PHE A 483 6.50 -7.10 3.22
N SER A 484 6.08 -5.86 2.93
CA SER A 484 6.68 -4.68 3.58
C SER A 484 6.12 -4.45 4.98
N LEU A 485 4.83 -4.73 5.19
CA LEU A 485 4.08 -4.27 6.36
C LEU A 485 3.86 -5.31 7.46
N GLY A 486 4.49 -6.49 7.36
CA GLY A 486 4.53 -7.45 8.46
C GLY A 486 5.40 -6.98 9.64
N TYR A 487 6.49 -6.26 9.37
CA TYR A 487 7.53 -5.90 10.34
C TYR A 487 7.22 -4.79 11.37
N PRO A 488 6.38 -3.77 11.09
CA PRO A 488 6.12 -2.69 12.04
C PRO A 488 5.65 -3.16 13.42
N ARG A 489 5.01 -4.33 13.51
CA ARG A 489 4.55 -4.93 14.78
C ARG A 489 5.66 -5.22 15.80
N PHE A 490 6.90 -5.38 15.33
CA PHE A 490 8.05 -5.70 16.20
C PHE A 490 8.67 -4.47 16.85
N VAL A 491 8.36 -3.25 16.38
CA VAL A 491 8.94 -2.01 16.90
C VAL A 491 8.71 -1.88 18.40
N VAL A 492 7.47 -2.03 18.87
CA VAL A 492 7.13 -1.86 20.29
C VAL A 492 7.79 -2.90 21.20
N PRO A 493 7.72 -4.22 20.90
CA PRO A 493 8.49 -5.23 21.64
C PRO A 493 9.99 -4.93 21.70
N VAL A 494 10.60 -4.49 20.60
CA VAL A 494 12.02 -4.12 20.56
C VAL A 494 12.30 -2.93 21.49
N CYS A 495 11.45 -1.90 21.48
CA CYS A 495 11.59 -0.76 22.40
C CYS A 495 11.53 -1.17 23.87
N ILE A 496 10.60 -2.06 24.22
CA ILE A 496 10.48 -2.61 25.58
C ILE A 496 11.75 -3.40 25.93
N ALA A 497 12.22 -4.28 25.05
CA ALA A 497 13.45 -5.05 25.25
C ALA A 497 14.67 -4.16 25.48
N VAL A 498 14.88 -3.18 24.60
CA VAL A 498 16.01 -2.24 24.70
C VAL A 498 15.93 -1.42 25.98
N SER A 499 14.76 -0.85 26.30
CA SER A 499 14.61 -0.04 27.51
C SER A 499 14.87 -0.84 28.80
N ARG A 500 14.41 -2.09 28.89
CA ARG A 500 14.66 -2.97 30.05
C ARG A 500 16.12 -3.40 30.13
N LEU A 501 16.78 -3.70 29.00
CA LEU A 501 18.20 -4.01 28.95
C LEU A 501 19.08 -2.83 29.40
N VAL A 502 18.77 -1.61 28.95
CA VAL A 502 19.47 -0.38 29.36
C VAL A 502 19.35 -0.14 30.88
N ARG A 503 18.24 -0.57 31.49
CA ARG A 503 18.03 -0.52 32.95
C ARG A 503 18.68 -1.69 33.72
N GLY A 504 19.39 -2.58 33.04
CA GLY A 504 20.08 -3.72 33.65
C GLY A 504 19.15 -4.89 34.01
N GLU A 505 17.95 -4.96 33.43
CA GLU A 505 17.02 -6.04 33.72
C GLU A 505 17.41 -7.34 33.00
N LYS A 506 17.35 -8.46 33.71
CA LYS A 506 17.71 -9.78 33.16
C LYS A 506 16.72 -10.32 32.12
N LYS A 507 15.46 -9.89 32.17
CA LYS A 507 14.36 -10.36 31.32
C LYS A 507 13.86 -9.21 30.43
N PRO A 508 14.32 -9.12 29.17
CA PRO A 508 14.05 -7.96 28.32
C PRO A 508 12.58 -7.83 27.92
N LEU A 509 11.86 -8.94 27.83
CA LEU A 509 10.45 -8.99 27.45
C LEU A 509 9.61 -9.65 28.53
N PHE A 510 9.74 -9.21 29.79
CA PHE A 510 9.00 -9.70 30.96
C PHE A 510 9.36 -11.12 31.41
N ASN A 511 9.35 -12.11 30.50
CA ASN A 511 9.72 -13.49 30.74
C ASN A 511 10.31 -14.17 29.48
N ASP A 512 10.82 -15.39 29.64
CA ASP A 512 11.51 -16.11 28.56
C ASP A 512 10.53 -16.52 27.45
N THR A 513 9.30 -16.89 27.81
CA THR A 513 8.24 -17.24 26.85
C THR A 513 7.93 -16.09 25.91
N ALA A 514 7.77 -14.88 26.43
CA ALA A 514 7.52 -13.67 25.66
C ALA A 514 8.69 -13.32 24.72
N MET A 515 9.94 -13.52 25.16
CA MET A 515 11.12 -13.40 24.29
C MET A 515 11.07 -14.41 23.13
N TRP A 516 10.80 -15.69 23.42
CA TRP A 516 10.70 -16.73 22.40
C TRP A 516 9.57 -16.48 21.41
N ILE A 517 8.42 -15.98 21.86
CA ILE A 517 7.30 -15.62 20.97
C ILE A 517 7.72 -14.57 19.96
N VAL A 518 8.39 -13.50 20.40
CA VAL A 518 8.86 -12.43 19.48
C VAL A 518 9.92 -12.98 18.52
N LEU A 519 10.92 -13.71 19.02
CA LEU A 519 11.99 -14.27 18.20
C LEU A 519 11.44 -15.25 17.14
N MET A 520 10.59 -16.18 17.54
CA MET A 520 9.99 -17.15 16.61
C MET A 520 9.04 -16.47 15.62
N SER A 521 8.33 -15.42 16.03
CA SER A 521 7.49 -14.64 15.11
C SER A 521 8.32 -13.92 14.04
N VAL A 522 9.52 -13.44 14.37
CA VAL A 522 10.46 -12.87 13.38
C VAL A 522 10.96 -13.94 12.42
N VAL A 523 11.37 -15.10 12.95
CA VAL A 523 11.83 -16.24 12.12
C VAL A 523 10.72 -16.68 11.16
N VAL A 524 9.50 -16.84 11.65
CA VAL A 524 8.34 -17.23 10.83
C VAL A 524 8.04 -16.20 9.74
N GLU A 525 8.10 -14.90 10.04
CA GLU A 525 7.90 -13.85 9.03
C GLU A 525 8.99 -13.89 7.95
N ILE A 526 10.26 -14.04 8.34
CA ILE A 526 11.38 -14.16 7.39
C ILE A 526 11.21 -15.41 6.53
N CYS A 527 10.85 -16.55 7.13
CA CYS A 527 10.60 -17.78 6.38
C CYS A 527 9.46 -17.61 5.38
N GLU A 528 8.36 -16.99 5.78
CA GLU A 528 7.23 -16.68 4.90
C GLU A 528 7.67 -15.81 3.71
N ASP A 529 8.42 -14.74 3.99
CA ASP A 529 8.94 -13.84 2.97
C ASP A 529 9.91 -14.53 2.02
N VAL A 530 10.80 -15.40 2.52
CA VAL A 530 11.73 -16.18 1.71
C VAL A 530 10.98 -17.15 0.80
N VAL A 531 10.01 -17.89 1.33
CA VAL A 531 9.17 -18.82 0.54
C VAL A 531 8.47 -18.08 -0.60
N MET A 532 7.91 -16.90 -0.31
CA MET A 532 7.22 -16.08 -1.30
C MET A 532 8.17 -15.42 -2.30
N ALA A 533 9.32 -14.90 -1.86
CA ALA A 533 10.31 -14.25 -2.71
C ALA A 533 10.99 -15.26 -3.65
N ARG A 534 11.30 -16.46 -3.16
CA ARG A 534 11.86 -17.56 -3.96
C ARG A 534 10.82 -18.27 -4.82
N LYS A 535 9.54 -17.90 -4.71
CA LYS A 535 8.42 -18.51 -5.44
C LYS A 535 8.37 -20.04 -5.28
N TRP A 536 8.73 -20.55 -4.10
CA TRP A 536 8.66 -22.00 -3.81
C TRP A 536 7.23 -22.54 -3.85
N LEU A 537 6.25 -21.68 -3.60
CA LEU A 537 4.85 -21.96 -3.81
C LEU A 537 4.37 -21.32 -5.11
N PRO A 538 3.50 -22.00 -5.88
CA PRO A 538 3.02 -21.48 -7.14
C PRO A 538 2.15 -20.25 -6.89
N THR A 539 2.44 -19.16 -7.60
CA THR A 539 1.68 -17.90 -7.54
C THR A 539 0.72 -17.79 -8.72
N ASN A 540 -0.32 -16.96 -8.61
CA ASN A 540 -1.33 -16.74 -9.65
C ASN A 540 -2.08 -18.01 -10.12
N THR A 541 -2.09 -19.08 -9.32
CA THR A 541 -2.76 -20.34 -9.70
C THR A 541 -4.29 -20.22 -9.87
N TRP A 542 -4.86 -19.11 -9.39
CA TRP A 542 -6.26 -18.75 -9.54
C TRP A 542 -6.57 -18.15 -10.93
N ALA A 543 -5.59 -17.62 -11.66
CA ALA A 543 -5.83 -16.86 -12.89
C ALA A 543 -6.61 -17.67 -13.94
N LEU A 544 -6.24 -18.95 -14.13
CA LEU A 544 -6.93 -19.87 -15.04
C LEU A 544 -8.40 -20.10 -14.65
N GLU A 545 -8.66 -20.29 -13.36
CA GLU A 545 -10.02 -20.58 -12.87
C GLU A 545 -10.95 -19.37 -13.01
N PHE A 546 -10.39 -18.15 -12.94
CA PHE A 546 -11.15 -16.91 -13.02
C PHE A 546 -11.15 -16.25 -14.39
N GLU A 547 -10.36 -16.72 -15.36
CA GLU A 547 -10.26 -16.19 -16.72
C GLU A 547 -11.62 -15.92 -17.38
N PRO A 548 -12.63 -16.81 -17.30
CA PRO A 548 -13.94 -16.56 -17.92
C PRO A 548 -14.66 -15.34 -17.37
N PHE A 549 -14.45 -15.00 -16.08
CA PHE A 549 -15.05 -13.82 -15.47
C PHE A 549 -14.33 -12.56 -15.92
N TYR A 550 -12.99 -12.58 -15.99
CA TYR A 550 -12.21 -11.44 -16.47
C TYR A 550 -12.48 -11.13 -17.94
N LYS A 551 -12.74 -12.14 -18.79
CA LYS A 551 -13.16 -11.94 -20.18
C LYS A 551 -14.43 -11.10 -20.32
N GLN A 552 -15.30 -11.14 -19.31
CA GLN A 552 -16.56 -10.39 -19.27
C GLN A 552 -16.42 -9.00 -18.63
N MET A 553 -15.30 -8.74 -17.95
CA MET A 553 -15.08 -7.46 -17.29
C MET A 553 -14.53 -6.43 -18.27
N ARG A 554 -14.95 -5.18 -18.07
CA ARG A 554 -14.33 -4.06 -18.79
C ARG A 554 -12.85 -3.97 -18.45
N ALA A 555 -12.05 -3.61 -19.45
CA ALA A 555 -10.61 -3.49 -19.31
C ALA A 555 -10.17 -2.35 -18.36
N ASP A 556 -11.04 -1.38 -18.07
CA ASP A 556 -10.85 -0.28 -17.11
C ASP A 556 -11.49 -0.55 -15.74
N SER A 557 -11.98 -1.77 -15.51
CA SER A 557 -12.53 -2.15 -14.21
C SER A 557 -11.41 -2.28 -13.18
N ALA A 558 -11.56 -1.70 -11.99
CA ALA A 558 -10.66 -1.96 -10.85
C ALA A 558 -10.71 -3.42 -10.37
N MET A 559 -11.69 -4.19 -10.86
CA MET A 559 -11.75 -5.64 -10.67
C MET A 559 -10.99 -6.40 -11.76
N GLN A 560 -10.63 -5.78 -12.88
CA GLN A 560 -9.82 -6.40 -13.93
C GLN A 560 -8.36 -6.41 -13.47
N VAL A 561 -7.78 -7.59 -13.36
CA VAL A 561 -6.38 -7.75 -12.93
C VAL A 561 -5.55 -8.40 -14.03
N LEU A 562 -6.19 -9.15 -14.92
CA LEU A 562 -5.51 -9.88 -15.99
C LEU A 562 -5.32 -8.99 -17.22
N HIS A 563 -4.23 -9.23 -17.93
CA HIS A 563 -3.90 -8.48 -19.15
C HIS A 563 -4.84 -8.88 -20.27
N PHE A 564 -5.26 -7.91 -21.09
CA PHE A 564 -5.92 -8.21 -22.37
C PHE A 564 -4.87 -8.08 -23.47
N ASP A 565 -4.49 -9.20 -24.05
CA ASP A 565 -3.72 -9.22 -25.29
C ASP A 565 -4.66 -9.47 -26.48
N CYS A 566 -4.08 -9.65 -27.66
CA CYS A 566 -4.79 -9.97 -28.89
C CYS A 566 -5.46 -11.36 -28.90
N ARG A 567 -5.01 -12.27 -28.03
CA ARG A 567 -5.56 -13.63 -27.85
C ARG A 567 -6.66 -13.66 -26.78
N GLY A 568 -6.90 -12.55 -26.09
CA GLY A 568 -7.93 -12.37 -25.08
C GLY A 568 -7.31 -12.04 -23.73
N VAL A 569 -7.81 -12.69 -22.67
CA VAL A 569 -7.29 -12.46 -21.32
C VAL A 569 -6.06 -13.33 -21.12
N ALA A 570 -4.88 -12.72 -21.01
CA ALA A 570 -3.63 -13.40 -20.72
C ALA A 570 -3.58 -13.79 -19.24
N THR A 571 -3.54 -15.09 -18.98
CA THR A 571 -3.48 -15.66 -17.62
C THR A 571 -2.07 -15.66 -17.02
N SER A 572 -1.05 -15.40 -17.84
CA SER A 572 0.35 -15.33 -17.44
C SER A 572 0.79 -13.97 -16.91
N CYS A 573 0.03 -12.88 -17.14
CA CYS A 573 0.42 -11.51 -16.80
C CYS A 573 -0.67 -10.75 -16.02
N ASN A 574 -0.33 -10.29 -14.81
CA ASN A 574 -1.16 -9.34 -14.05
C ASN A 574 -0.96 -7.92 -14.63
N ARG A 575 -1.99 -7.40 -15.33
CA ARG A 575 -1.99 -6.12 -16.07
C ARG A 575 -1.72 -4.91 -15.20
N ASP A 576 -2.39 -4.85 -14.05
CA ASP A 576 -2.57 -3.60 -13.30
C ASP A 576 -1.51 -3.38 -12.21
N LEU A 577 -0.59 -4.33 -12.02
CA LEU A 577 0.59 -4.14 -11.17
C LEU A 577 1.88 -3.88 -11.96
N ARG A 578 1.82 -3.93 -13.29
CA ARG A 578 2.86 -3.29 -14.10
C ARG A 578 2.99 -1.84 -13.63
N ASN A 579 4.22 -1.34 -13.52
CA ASN A 579 4.49 0.06 -13.20
C ASN A 579 4.04 0.55 -11.81
N LEU A 580 4.02 -0.32 -10.79
CA LEU A 580 3.76 0.14 -9.42
C LEU A 580 4.69 1.29 -9.03
N ARG A 581 4.09 2.36 -8.55
CA ARG A 581 4.80 3.49 -7.93
C ARG A 581 5.05 3.19 -6.48
N TYR A 582 6.01 3.90 -5.92
CA TYR A 582 6.28 3.83 -4.50
C TYR A 582 5.73 5.06 -3.79
N ALA A 583 5.12 4.83 -2.63
CA ALA A 583 4.87 5.91 -1.68
C ALA A 583 6.21 6.57 -1.31
N ASP A 584 6.20 7.89 -1.20
CA ASP A 584 7.39 8.62 -0.79
C ASP A 584 7.77 8.30 0.67
N PHE A 585 8.94 8.77 1.07
CA PHE A 585 9.49 8.52 2.39
C PHE A 585 8.54 9.04 3.51
N TRP A 586 8.02 10.26 3.38
CA TRP A 586 7.18 10.86 4.42
C TRP A 586 5.81 10.21 4.48
N THR A 587 5.18 9.93 3.33
CA THR A 587 3.91 9.19 3.28
C THR A 587 4.04 7.83 3.94
N THR A 588 5.14 7.11 3.68
CA THR A 588 5.42 5.82 4.33
C THR A 588 5.51 5.96 5.85
N GLY A 589 6.28 6.94 6.35
CA GLY A 589 6.41 7.21 7.79
C GLY A 589 5.06 7.55 8.43
N GLY A 590 4.33 8.47 7.81
CA GLY A 590 2.99 8.84 8.28
C GLY A 590 2.05 7.64 8.39
N TRP A 591 2.06 6.72 7.44
CA TRP A 591 1.23 5.51 7.53
C TRP A 591 1.74 4.50 8.56
N MET A 592 3.04 4.47 8.84
CA MET A 592 3.61 3.59 9.85
C MET A 592 3.33 4.02 11.28
N ALA A 593 3.13 5.32 11.56
CA ALA A 593 2.81 5.81 12.90
C ALA A 593 1.65 5.04 13.56
N PRO A 594 0.44 4.92 12.96
CA PRO A 594 -0.63 4.12 13.54
C PRO A 594 -0.29 2.62 13.61
N MET A 595 0.47 2.09 12.65
CA MET A 595 0.90 0.68 12.65
C MET A 595 1.80 0.33 13.84
N VAL A 596 2.63 1.28 14.28
CA VAL A 596 3.52 1.14 15.46
C VAL A 596 2.77 1.44 16.76
N LEU A 597 1.86 2.43 16.74
CA LEU A 597 1.03 2.77 17.91
C LEU A 597 0.04 1.66 18.26
N PHE A 598 -0.48 0.94 17.26
CA PHE A 598 -1.46 -0.12 17.48
C PHE A 598 -0.94 -1.22 18.43
N PRO A 599 0.26 -1.82 18.24
CA PRO A 599 0.85 -2.76 19.20
C PRO A 599 1.02 -2.17 20.61
N LEU A 600 1.43 -0.91 20.74
CA LEU A 600 1.60 -0.25 22.03
C LEU A 600 0.27 -0.19 22.78
N CYS A 601 -0.75 0.37 22.16
CA CYS A 601 -2.09 0.50 22.73
C CYS A 601 -2.70 -0.88 23.01
N LEU A 602 -2.43 -1.88 22.17
CA LEU A 602 -2.94 -3.24 22.36
C LEU A 602 -2.26 -3.94 23.54
N LEU A 603 -0.95 -3.79 23.73
CA LEU A 603 -0.27 -4.33 24.90
C LEU A 603 -0.69 -3.62 26.19
N GLN A 604 -0.90 -2.31 26.15
CA GLN A 604 -1.46 -1.57 27.28
C GLN A 604 -2.86 -2.06 27.64
N LEU A 605 -3.70 -2.31 26.62
CA LEU A 605 -5.03 -2.89 26.79
C LEU A 605 -4.97 -4.28 27.44
N LEU A 606 -4.07 -5.14 26.95
CA LEU A 606 -4.04 -6.55 27.33
C LEU A 606 -3.22 -6.84 28.60
N LEU A 607 -2.25 -6.02 28.96
CA LEU A 607 -1.33 -6.25 30.08
C LEU A 607 -1.42 -5.15 31.16
N GLY A 608 -2.00 -3.99 30.83
CA GLY A 608 -2.00 -2.81 31.70
C GLY A 608 -0.77 -1.93 31.46
N PHE A 609 -0.99 -0.61 31.42
CA PHE A 609 0.08 0.36 31.19
C PHE A 609 1.11 0.38 32.34
N GLY A 610 0.68 0.17 33.59
CA GLY A 610 1.58 0.08 34.75
C GLY A 610 2.57 -1.08 34.63
N PHE A 611 2.11 -2.25 34.20
CA PHE A 611 2.99 -3.41 33.97
C PHE A 611 3.95 -3.18 32.78
N LEU A 612 3.44 -2.63 31.68
CA LEU A 612 4.23 -2.33 30.48
C LEU A 612 5.37 -1.35 30.77
N SER A 613 5.10 -0.34 31.60
CA SER A 613 6.06 0.69 32.03
C SER A 613 6.93 0.24 33.22
N ASN A 614 6.84 -1.02 33.63
CA ASN A 614 7.55 -1.59 34.78
C ASN A 614 7.29 -0.84 36.11
N VAL A 615 6.11 -0.25 36.25
CA VAL A 615 5.60 0.34 37.51
C VAL A 615 4.95 -0.75 38.36
N CYS A 616 4.23 -1.66 37.71
CA CYS A 616 3.52 -2.75 38.37
C CYS A 616 4.24 -4.09 38.17
N PRO A 617 4.32 -4.94 39.22
CA PRO A 617 5.03 -6.22 39.15
C PRO A 617 4.28 -7.29 38.36
N SER A 618 2.96 -7.20 38.28
CA SER A 618 2.07 -8.17 37.63
C SER A 618 1.23 -7.50 36.54
N PRO A 619 0.85 -8.26 35.49
CA PRO A 619 -0.10 -7.77 34.50
C PRO A 619 -1.48 -7.61 35.15
N MET A 620 -2.24 -6.65 34.64
CA MET A 620 -3.59 -6.33 35.11
C MET A 620 -4.55 -7.53 35.06
N GLU A 621 -5.54 -7.63 35.94
CA GLU A 621 -6.53 -8.70 35.86
C GLU A 621 -7.42 -8.60 34.62
N ILE A 622 -7.89 -9.74 34.11
CA ILE A 622 -8.67 -9.80 32.86
C ILE A 622 -10.01 -9.04 32.98
N ASP A 623 -10.61 -9.07 34.17
CA ASP A 623 -11.90 -8.43 34.43
C ASP A 623 -11.80 -6.90 34.42
N GLN A 624 -10.59 -6.36 34.60
CA GLN A 624 -10.31 -4.92 34.63
C GLN A 624 -9.89 -4.37 33.25
N LEU A 625 -9.69 -5.21 32.22
CA LEU A 625 -9.13 -4.78 30.94
C LEU A 625 -10.01 -3.73 30.24
N PHE A 626 -11.33 -3.90 30.24
CA PHE A 626 -12.24 -2.97 29.56
C PHE A 626 -12.31 -1.60 30.24
N ALA A 627 -12.36 -1.55 31.56
CA ALA A 627 -12.40 -0.30 32.30
C ALA A 627 -11.09 0.49 32.09
N ASN A 628 -9.96 -0.20 32.20
CA ASN A 628 -8.65 0.40 32.00
C ASN A 628 -8.30 0.66 30.53
N ALA A 629 -8.99 0.04 29.57
CA ALA A 629 -8.89 0.41 28.17
C ALA A 629 -9.30 1.87 27.92
N LEU A 630 -10.31 2.33 28.67
CA LEU A 630 -10.98 3.60 28.42
C LEU A 630 -10.34 4.73 29.22
N ILE A 631 -9.96 4.48 30.48
CA ILE A 631 -9.48 5.48 31.41
C ILE A 631 -8.41 4.86 32.32
N TRP A 632 -7.33 5.60 32.64
CA TRP A 632 -6.37 5.20 33.68
C TRP A 632 -6.43 6.17 34.86
N THR A 633 -6.08 5.70 36.05
CA THR A 633 -5.78 6.58 37.18
C THR A 633 -4.33 7.06 37.13
N SER A 634 -4.06 8.18 37.83
CA SER A 634 -2.71 8.70 38.08
C SER A 634 -2.49 8.78 39.60
N PRO A 635 -1.48 8.09 40.17
CA PRO A 635 -0.54 7.18 39.52
C PRO A 635 -1.23 5.94 38.93
N LEU A 636 -0.50 5.23 38.06
CA LEU A 636 -1.02 4.02 37.42
C LEU A 636 -1.35 2.97 38.48
N SER A 637 -2.59 2.47 38.45
CA SER A 637 -3.00 1.38 39.34
C SER A 637 -2.27 0.08 38.96
N CYS A 638 -1.76 -0.59 39.98
CA CYS A 638 -1.45 -2.01 39.90
C CYS A 638 -2.73 -2.74 40.28
N GLY A 639 -3.23 -3.55 39.33
CA GLY A 639 -4.56 -4.17 39.40
C GLY A 639 -4.77 -5.07 40.61
#